data_AF-A0A1B1PWN3-F1
#
_entry.id   AF-A0A1B1PWN3-F1
#
_cell.length_a   1.000
_cell.length_b   1.000
_cell.length_c   1.000
_cell.angle_alpha   90.00
_cell.angle_beta   90.00
_cell.angle_gamma   90.00
#
_symmetry.space_group_name_H-M   'P 1'
#
loop_
_entity.id
_entity.type
_entity.pdbx_description
1 polymer ?
#
loop_
_entity_poly.entity_id
_entity_poly.type
_entity_poly.pdbx_seq_one_letter_code
_entity_poly.pdbx_strand_id
1 'polypeptide(L)'
;MHNARLPLKKLVAITAVFNISLAIGANAETPSPEGSRAHAKRSIELLLNEGNQEAAIAEALLGLPSSPTQADIEAFPEAWLALGRSIASRSIVMDDFKGLFASGYMSPDGRRVLVTQQISGDTDPDARVTARLVDQATSEIIATYEASKPIGSPWTSMASAAFSPDSTLGVVSLQDGQAILLNAETGEELGRVPGDAIRILFSPNGEYVLLQAMQTSSVYAVSDGSKVIEFPDPFKTVSAWASDGSVLGSNISSDAKSADIVARNLDGSERIILQGRAVPSAALMASPTEPVFAVSDNMQTLLFDLNGEMIAELPGDVGVMRFVRNGTAAAFADGDDSPRMSDMMVNVFAFDGSQLDAQAQDYVDFNQAIYSPQAEPIGYMVTTRHAAPLAGSIPTGLDLYQTALSLAPNLETSDSAPEDTMSPVLEASESYAREAERLLHTGNRQAAIIAALKGLPAEPTEEDFERFNAAHLLLYRSVASRVLRLPLEEPAFPAKSASGGVVSPTGEVMATMSEHGAQLYSMPEGELVADLRKPDGTTLLATSYPYFTSTGDLVVIAPMDAPTLHFFDGRTGAYRASVDFPIPDPERLLRSRNALIWPIGFSHNDQTLAVNTAVGHFLVELADYSLKPLPLPERRQFELSCLPDGTFLPFEGFRQREDEVNVGTVYIYDGQDLTPIFSIPRDPEWIQSEGGMVVNRQGNAAFTRDGGSERVVIFDGKGTPRLKFSDSDGYHAFVRDGTAIAYRNPTGSLHESLKVLSISTGEQVAAEFSDYPVLDQTLFDLDGNNRMDQSPHFGVPRYRGEDIPTGIALIEMALGSVSETELAEVQDERINLN
;
A
#
# COMPACT_ATOMS: atom_id res chain seq x y z
N MET A 1 -11.75 3.86 61.20
CA MET A 1 -12.39 2.78 60.44
C MET A 1 -13.29 3.45 59.39
N HIS A 2 -12.68 4.03 58.36
CA HIS A 2 -12.69 3.60 56.93
C HIS A 2 -14.11 3.67 56.31
N ASN A 3 -14.57 4.79 55.74
CA ASN A 3 -14.23 5.53 54.49
C ASN A 3 -14.39 4.75 53.17
N ALA A 4 -15.43 5.09 52.39
CA ALA A 4 -15.41 5.66 51.03
C ALA A 4 -16.81 5.46 50.38
N ARG A 5 -17.69 6.47 50.30
CA ARG A 5 -17.86 7.49 49.24
C ARG A 5 -17.90 6.94 47.79
N LEU A 6 -19.11 6.74 47.30
CA LEU A 6 -19.51 6.80 45.87
C LEU A 6 -20.45 8.01 45.73
N PRO A 7 -20.29 8.93 44.75
CA PRO A 7 -21.35 9.85 44.38
C PRO A 7 -21.97 9.49 43.03
N LEU A 8 -23.31 9.54 43.03
CA LEU A 8 -24.22 9.40 41.90
C LEU A 8 -23.87 10.37 40.75
N LYS A 9 -23.85 9.86 39.52
CA LYS A 9 -24.11 10.64 38.29
C LYS A 9 -25.52 10.32 37.76
N LYS A 10 -26.08 11.32 37.06
CA LYS A 10 -27.28 11.33 36.20
C LYS A 10 -28.62 11.63 36.87
N LEU A 11 -29.04 12.90 36.80
CA LEU A 11 -30.17 13.35 35.97
C LEU A 11 -30.34 14.86 36.14
N VAL A 12 -30.30 15.66 35.07
CA VAL A 12 -31.27 16.72 34.75
C VAL A 12 -31.09 17.11 33.28
N ALA A 13 -32.22 17.16 32.58
CA ALA A 13 -32.38 17.44 31.16
C ALA A 13 -32.29 18.93 30.81
N ILE A 14 -32.00 19.14 29.53
CA ILE A 14 -32.11 20.32 28.66
C ILE A 14 -33.19 21.32 29.08
N THR A 15 -32.83 22.61 29.17
CA THR A 15 -33.40 23.78 28.46
C THR A 15 -32.92 25.09 29.11
N ALA A 16 -32.01 25.84 28.47
CA ALA A 16 -31.94 27.30 28.55
C ALA A 16 -30.86 27.84 27.59
N VAL A 17 -31.33 28.40 26.48
CA VAL A 17 -30.59 29.25 25.56
C VAL A 17 -30.26 30.58 26.26
N PHE A 18 -29.00 31.04 26.10
CA PHE A 18 -28.44 32.40 26.16
C PHE A 18 -27.18 32.55 27.04
N ASN A 19 -26.13 33.02 26.37
CA ASN A 19 -24.85 33.56 26.87
C ASN A 19 -23.78 32.54 27.30
N ILE A 20 -23.13 31.91 26.32
CA ILE A 20 -21.70 31.63 26.43
C ILE A 20 -20.99 32.82 25.78
N SER A 21 -20.46 33.71 26.61
CA SER A 21 -19.55 34.76 26.16
C SER A 21 -18.25 34.11 25.73
N LEU A 22 -17.97 34.21 24.43
CA LEU A 22 -16.67 33.94 23.81
C LEU A 22 -15.55 34.60 24.61
N ALA A 23 -14.59 33.79 25.04
CA ALA A 23 -13.23 34.26 25.30
C ALA A 23 -12.36 34.00 24.05
N ILE A 24 -12.88 34.33 22.87
CA ILE A 24 -12.00 34.67 21.75
C ILE A 24 -11.66 36.13 21.98
N GLY A 25 -10.38 36.43 22.24
CA GLY A 25 -9.94 37.81 22.35
C GLY A 25 -10.43 38.60 21.15
N ALA A 26 -11.05 39.76 21.38
CA ALA A 26 -11.62 40.63 20.35
C ALA A 26 -10.58 41.23 19.37
N ASN A 27 -9.36 40.66 19.33
CA ASN A 27 -8.21 41.05 18.55
C ASN A 27 -7.52 39.87 17.85
N ALA A 28 -8.15 38.69 17.70
CA ALA A 28 -7.59 37.64 16.85
C ALA A 28 -7.54 38.17 15.39
N GLU A 29 -6.34 38.46 14.90
CA GLU A 29 -6.12 38.92 13.53
C GLU A 29 -6.66 37.88 12.56
N THR A 30 -7.31 38.35 11.49
CA THR A 30 -7.73 37.46 10.40
C THR A 30 -6.48 36.77 9.84
N PRO A 31 -6.45 35.43 9.76
CA PRO A 31 -5.28 34.73 9.26
C PRO A 31 -4.97 35.17 7.82
N SER A 32 -3.69 35.24 7.47
CA SER A 32 -3.32 35.42 6.06
C SER A 32 -3.75 34.19 5.25
N PRO A 33 -3.93 34.30 3.93
CA PRO A 33 -4.20 33.14 3.09
C PRO A 33 -3.15 32.03 3.26
N GLU A 34 -1.86 32.36 3.44
CA GLU A 34 -0.81 31.37 3.72
C GLU A 34 -0.98 30.72 5.10
N GLY A 35 -1.21 31.53 6.14
CA GLY A 35 -1.44 31.01 7.49
C GLY A 35 -2.65 30.08 7.56
N SER A 36 -3.72 30.43 6.84
CA SER A 36 -4.92 29.60 6.70
C SER A 36 -4.62 28.24 6.08
N ARG A 37 -3.84 28.19 4.99
CA ARG A 37 -3.43 26.95 4.33
C ARG A 37 -2.50 26.10 5.20
N ALA A 38 -1.56 26.71 5.91
CA ALA A 38 -0.67 26.00 6.84
C ALA A 38 -1.46 25.29 7.94
N HIS A 39 -2.41 25.99 8.57
CA HIS A 39 -3.32 25.40 9.56
C HIS A 39 -4.20 24.29 8.95
N ALA A 40 -4.66 24.46 7.71
CA ALA A 40 -5.41 23.42 7.01
C ALA A 40 -4.58 22.14 6.80
N LYS A 41 -3.31 22.27 6.36
CA LYS A 41 -2.38 21.15 6.19
C LYS A 41 -2.12 20.43 7.52
N ARG A 42 -1.80 21.18 8.58
CA ARG A 42 -1.57 20.62 9.92
C ARG A 42 -2.82 19.92 10.48
N SER A 43 -4.00 20.47 10.23
CA SER A 43 -5.27 19.84 10.61
C SER A 43 -5.42 18.45 9.95
N ILE A 44 -5.11 18.32 8.66
CA ILE A 44 -5.19 17.03 7.96
C ILE A 44 -4.15 16.02 8.48
N GLU A 45 -2.93 16.47 8.80
CA GLU A 45 -1.91 15.61 9.43
C GLU A 45 -2.37 15.11 10.80
N LEU A 46 -2.87 16.01 11.66
CA LEU A 46 -3.44 15.65 12.96
C LEU A 46 -4.58 14.63 12.82
N LEU A 47 -5.41 14.79 11.79
CA LEU A 47 -6.56 13.92 11.54
C LEU A 47 -6.17 12.53 11.04
N LEU A 48 -5.31 12.45 10.03
CA LEU A 48 -5.04 11.22 9.28
C LEU A 48 -3.79 10.49 9.72
N ASN A 49 -2.79 11.19 10.24
CA ASN A 49 -1.54 10.59 10.67
C ASN A 49 -1.54 10.37 12.19
N GLU A 50 -2.19 11.25 12.96
CA GLU A 50 -2.25 11.16 14.42
C GLU A 50 -3.62 10.71 14.96
N GLY A 51 -4.63 10.53 14.10
CA GLY A 51 -5.98 10.14 14.52
C GLY A 51 -6.66 11.11 15.50
N ASN A 52 -6.15 12.34 15.63
CA ASN A 52 -6.55 13.30 16.66
C ASN A 52 -7.58 14.30 16.11
N GLN A 53 -8.84 13.88 16.10
CA GLN A 53 -9.94 14.68 15.58
C GLN A 53 -10.13 16.02 16.31
N GLU A 54 -10.03 16.04 17.64
CA GLU A 54 -10.23 17.28 18.43
C GLU A 54 -9.16 18.32 18.10
N ALA A 55 -7.89 17.90 18.07
CA ALA A 55 -6.79 18.78 17.66
C ALA A 55 -6.92 19.21 16.21
N ALA A 56 -7.33 18.33 15.30
CA ALA A 56 -7.54 18.67 13.90
C ALA A 56 -8.64 19.73 13.71
N ILE A 57 -9.76 19.63 14.45
CA ILE A 57 -10.82 20.65 14.44
C ILE A 57 -10.29 21.98 14.98
N ALA A 58 -9.59 21.95 16.12
CA ALA A 58 -9.01 23.15 16.73
C ALA A 58 -8.02 23.84 15.77
N GLU A 59 -7.15 23.06 15.14
CA GLU A 59 -6.15 23.56 14.19
C GLU A 59 -6.81 24.19 12.95
N ALA A 60 -7.83 23.53 12.37
CA ALA A 60 -8.56 24.10 11.24
C ALA A 60 -9.29 25.41 11.59
N LEU A 61 -9.77 25.56 12.84
CA LEU A 61 -10.37 26.80 13.33
C LEU A 61 -9.37 27.95 13.42
N LEU A 62 -8.10 27.68 13.74
CA LEU A 62 -7.04 28.70 13.74
C LEU A 62 -6.77 29.24 12.33
N GLY A 63 -7.00 28.42 11.30
CA GLY A 63 -6.92 28.82 9.90
C GLY A 63 -8.08 29.70 9.41
N LEU A 64 -9.06 30.03 10.26
CA LEU A 64 -10.24 30.81 9.87
C LEU A 64 -10.37 32.11 10.68
N PRO A 65 -11.04 33.14 10.12
CA PRO A 65 -11.39 34.32 10.89
C PRO A 65 -12.24 33.94 12.11
N SER A 66 -12.01 34.60 13.26
CA SER A 66 -12.76 34.35 14.50
C SER A 66 -14.28 34.59 14.39
N SER A 67 -14.71 35.35 13.39
CA SER A 67 -16.11 35.60 13.05
C SER A 67 -16.27 35.59 11.52
N PRO A 68 -16.29 34.40 10.90
CA PRO A 68 -16.28 34.29 9.46
C PRO A 68 -17.64 34.67 8.86
N THR A 69 -17.58 35.20 7.64
CA THR A 69 -18.71 35.58 6.79
C THR A 69 -18.85 34.59 5.64
N GLN A 70 -19.91 34.72 4.83
CA GLN A 70 -20.08 33.88 3.65
C GLN A 70 -18.94 34.03 2.63
N ALA A 71 -18.35 35.24 2.52
CA ALA A 71 -17.23 35.49 1.62
C ALA A 71 -15.95 34.79 2.08
N ASP A 72 -15.79 34.56 3.39
CA ASP A 72 -14.62 33.88 3.93
C ASP A 72 -14.60 32.37 3.61
N ILE A 73 -15.74 31.80 3.18
CA ILE A 73 -15.80 30.41 2.69
C ILE A 73 -15.01 30.26 1.39
N GLU A 74 -15.17 31.23 0.48
CA GLU A 74 -14.45 31.25 -0.80
C GLU A 74 -13.00 31.77 -0.63
N ALA A 75 -12.74 32.58 0.39
CA ALA A 75 -11.41 33.14 0.64
C ALA A 75 -10.42 32.14 1.29
N PHE A 76 -10.93 31.15 2.03
CA PHE A 76 -10.13 30.16 2.78
C PHE A 76 -10.55 28.71 2.51
N PRO A 77 -10.67 28.28 1.25
CA PRO A 77 -11.33 27.02 0.89
C PRO A 77 -10.66 25.79 1.51
N GLU A 78 -9.33 25.78 1.66
CA GLU A 78 -8.59 24.66 2.26
C GLU A 78 -8.87 24.50 3.75
N ALA A 79 -8.92 25.60 4.50
CA ALA A 79 -9.25 25.56 5.93
C ALA A 79 -10.69 25.12 6.17
N TRP A 80 -11.63 25.54 5.32
CA TRP A 80 -13.01 25.07 5.37
C TRP A 80 -13.13 23.59 5.00
N LEU A 81 -12.39 23.13 3.99
CA LEU A 81 -12.34 21.72 3.62
C LEU A 81 -11.74 20.87 4.74
N ALA A 82 -10.62 21.31 5.34
CA ALA A 82 -9.98 20.65 6.46
C ALA A 82 -10.91 20.59 7.68
N LEU A 83 -11.58 21.69 8.03
CA LEU A 83 -12.58 21.74 9.10
C LEU A 83 -13.72 20.74 8.86
N GLY A 84 -14.22 20.70 7.62
CA GLY A 84 -15.27 19.78 7.19
C GLY A 84 -14.83 18.33 7.30
N ARG A 85 -13.63 17.99 6.79
CA ARG A 85 -13.04 16.65 6.86
C ARG A 85 -12.86 16.21 8.31
N SER A 86 -12.35 17.09 9.17
CA SER A 86 -12.15 16.82 10.59
C SER A 86 -13.46 16.56 11.31
N ILE A 87 -14.51 17.36 11.06
CA ILE A 87 -15.86 17.13 11.65
C ILE A 87 -16.52 15.87 11.10
N ALA A 88 -16.30 15.56 9.82
CA ALA A 88 -16.94 14.44 9.16
C ALA A 88 -16.26 13.09 9.46
N SER A 89 -15.01 13.10 9.95
CA SER A 89 -14.30 11.89 10.33
C SER A 89 -15.02 11.09 11.42
N ARG A 90 -14.98 9.76 11.32
CA ARG A 90 -15.64 8.81 12.24
C ARG A 90 -14.72 7.68 12.69
N SER A 91 -13.42 7.98 12.78
CA SER A 91 -12.42 7.02 13.28
C SER A 91 -12.70 6.61 14.73
N ILE A 92 -12.18 5.45 15.13
CA ILE A 92 -12.32 4.90 16.49
C ILE A 92 -10.94 4.49 17.03
N VAL A 93 -10.81 4.41 18.35
CA VAL A 93 -9.58 4.00 19.04
C VAL A 93 -9.79 2.67 19.75
N MET A 94 -8.93 1.68 19.51
CA MET A 94 -9.00 0.34 20.11
C MET A 94 -7.61 -0.22 20.43
N ASP A 95 -7.45 -0.92 21.56
CA ASP A 95 -6.16 -1.39 22.08
C ASP A 95 -5.89 -2.89 21.93
N ASP A 96 -6.91 -3.66 21.57
CA ASP A 96 -6.88 -5.13 21.71
C ASP A 96 -6.37 -5.90 20.49
N PHE A 97 -6.20 -5.27 19.31
CA PHE A 97 -5.78 -5.96 18.09
C PHE A 97 -4.25 -5.91 17.92
N LYS A 98 -3.50 -6.52 18.85
CA LYS A 98 -2.03 -6.57 18.77
C LYS A 98 -1.57 -7.37 17.55
N GLY A 99 -1.21 -6.68 16.48
CA GLY A 99 -0.55 -7.25 15.29
C GLY A 99 -1.48 -7.96 14.31
N LEU A 100 -2.80 -7.76 14.40
CA LEU A 100 -3.78 -8.31 13.47
C LEU A 100 -4.58 -7.17 12.84
N PHE A 101 -4.72 -7.22 11.51
CA PHE A 101 -5.42 -6.19 10.75
C PHE A 101 -6.92 -6.22 11.06
N ALA A 102 -7.46 -5.09 11.52
CA ALA A 102 -8.88 -4.93 11.82
C ALA A 102 -9.65 -4.34 10.62
N SER A 103 -10.86 -4.84 10.39
CA SER A 103 -11.81 -4.31 9.42
C SER A 103 -13.05 -3.80 10.14
N GLY A 104 -13.29 -2.49 10.07
CA GLY A 104 -14.46 -1.84 10.66
C GLY A 104 -15.58 -1.61 9.65
N TYR A 105 -16.82 -1.84 10.04
CA TYR A 105 -18.02 -1.65 9.24
C TYR A 105 -18.88 -0.61 9.94
N MET A 106 -19.06 0.58 9.37
CA MET A 106 -19.82 1.66 10.00
C MET A 106 -21.31 1.54 9.71
N SER A 107 -22.15 1.89 10.68
CA SER A 107 -23.59 2.06 10.44
C SER A 107 -23.84 3.27 9.54
N PRO A 108 -24.89 3.24 8.70
CA PRO A 108 -25.27 4.41 7.90
C PRO A 108 -25.49 5.66 8.75
N ASP A 109 -25.91 5.63 10.01
CA ASP A 109 -26.00 6.86 10.81
C ASP A 109 -24.65 7.36 11.39
N GLY A 110 -23.56 6.63 11.16
CA GLY A 110 -22.22 6.95 11.65
C GLY A 110 -22.04 6.79 13.15
N ARG A 111 -23.00 6.18 13.87
CA ARG A 111 -22.98 6.09 15.34
C ARG A 111 -22.43 4.77 15.87
N ARG A 112 -22.36 3.75 15.02
CA ARG A 112 -21.97 2.39 15.40
C ARG A 112 -20.94 1.86 14.44
N VAL A 113 -20.05 1.02 14.96
CA VAL A 113 -19.05 0.30 14.17
C VAL A 113 -19.09 -1.17 14.56
N LEU A 114 -19.17 -2.05 13.57
CA LEU A 114 -18.87 -3.48 13.74
C LEU A 114 -17.42 -3.70 13.35
N VAL A 115 -16.57 -4.03 14.31
CA VAL A 115 -15.14 -4.32 14.08
C VAL A 115 -14.93 -5.81 14.03
N THR A 116 -14.28 -6.28 12.98
CA THR A 116 -13.93 -7.69 12.75
C THR A 116 -12.44 -7.83 12.61
N GLN A 117 -11.93 -9.00 12.96
CA GLN A 117 -10.51 -9.30 12.90
C GLN A 117 -10.20 -10.23 11.74
N GLN A 118 -9.17 -9.90 10.97
CA GLN A 118 -8.55 -10.84 10.07
C GLN A 118 -7.53 -11.67 10.85
N ILE A 119 -7.66 -12.99 10.75
CA ILE A 119 -6.73 -13.92 11.39
C ILE A 119 -6.03 -14.71 10.28
N SER A 120 -4.72 -14.54 10.17
CA SER A 120 -3.85 -15.21 9.20
C SER A 120 -2.64 -15.83 9.90
N GLY A 121 -2.08 -16.90 9.31
CA GLY A 121 -0.85 -17.53 9.78
C GLY A 121 -1.04 -18.66 10.79
N ASP A 122 0.04 -18.99 11.51
CA ASP A 122 0.09 -20.05 12.52
C ASP A 122 -0.58 -19.53 13.80
N THR A 123 -1.86 -19.84 13.94
CA THR A 123 -2.71 -19.31 15.02
C THR A 123 -2.86 -20.35 16.11
N ASP A 124 -3.11 -19.89 17.34
CA ASP A 124 -3.51 -20.75 18.45
C ASP A 124 -4.64 -21.71 17.97
N PRO A 125 -4.50 -23.04 18.13
CA PRO A 125 -5.52 -24.00 17.72
C PRO A 125 -6.89 -23.80 18.41
N ASP A 126 -6.93 -23.05 19.52
CA ASP A 126 -8.14 -22.64 20.21
C ASP A 126 -8.63 -21.22 19.83
N ALA A 127 -7.91 -20.52 18.94
CA ALA A 127 -8.29 -19.18 18.47
C ALA A 127 -9.67 -19.19 17.80
N ARG A 128 -10.45 -18.15 18.08
CA ARG A 128 -11.81 -17.97 17.59
C ARG A 128 -11.95 -16.63 16.90
N VAL A 129 -12.73 -16.62 15.83
CA VAL A 129 -13.10 -15.37 15.16
C VAL A 129 -13.99 -14.56 16.09
N THR A 130 -13.67 -13.28 16.23
CA THR A 130 -14.47 -12.34 17.03
C THR A 130 -14.94 -11.16 16.20
N ALA A 131 -16.07 -10.60 16.60
CA ALA A 131 -16.56 -9.31 16.13
C ALA A 131 -17.04 -8.48 17.31
N ARG A 132 -16.96 -7.16 17.19
CA ARG A 132 -17.33 -6.23 18.27
C ARG A 132 -18.24 -5.15 17.72
N LEU A 133 -19.33 -4.88 18.41
CA LEU A 133 -20.13 -3.69 18.20
C LEU A 133 -19.57 -2.58 19.09
N VAL A 134 -19.28 -1.44 18.51
CA VAL A 134 -18.58 -0.32 19.16
C VAL A 134 -19.39 0.96 18.96
N ASP A 135 -19.48 1.78 20.01
CA ASP A 135 -19.97 3.15 19.89
C ASP A 135 -18.92 4.01 19.20
N GLN A 136 -19.28 4.64 18.08
CA GLN A 136 -18.32 5.39 17.28
C GLN A 136 -17.73 6.58 18.05
N ALA A 137 -18.55 7.29 18.84
CA ALA A 137 -18.13 8.53 19.49
C ALA A 137 -17.25 8.28 20.71
N THR A 138 -17.50 7.21 21.46
CA THR A 138 -16.75 6.88 22.69
C THR A 138 -15.69 5.81 22.49
N SER A 139 -15.71 5.11 21.35
CA SER A 139 -14.94 3.88 21.10
C SER A 139 -15.20 2.76 22.14
N GLU A 140 -16.28 2.85 22.92
CA GLU A 140 -16.64 1.83 23.90
C GLU A 140 -17.25 0.60 23.21
N ILE A 141 -16.82 -0.59 23.63
CA ILE A 141 -17.40 -1.86 23.17
C ILE A 141 -18.79 -2.02 23.80
N ILE A 142 -19.82 -2.07 22.95
CA ILE A 142 -21.22 -2.31 23.32
C ILE A 142 -21.46 -3.82 23.48
N ALA A 143 -20.98 -4.63 22.53
CA ALA A 143 -21.14 -6.07 22.55
C ALA A 143 -19.98 -6.78 21.84
N THR A 144 -19.70 -8.02 22.25
CA THR A 144 -18.69 -8.90 21.65
C THR A 144 -19.35 -10.21 21.23
N TYR A 145 -19.08 -10.63 20.00
CA TYR A 145 -19.52 -11.88 19.42
C TYR A 145 -18.31 -12.75 19.12
N GLU A 146 -18.40 -14.04 19.46
CA GLU A 146 -17.30 -14.98 19.34
C GLU A 146 -17.79 -16.28 18.70
N ALA A 147 -16.99 -16.82 17.79
CA ALA A 147 -17.30 -18.06 17.10
C ALA A 147 -17.44 -19.23 18.08
N SER A 148 -18.47 -20.04 17.88
CA SER A 148 -18.74 -21.22 18.71
C SER A 148 -17.69 -22.33 18.57
N LYS A 149 -16.87 -22.30 17.51
CA LYS A 149 -15.79 -23.25 17.24
C LYS A 149 -14.45 -22.54 17.01
N PRO A 150 -13.31 -23.19 17.33
CA PRO A 150 -12.00 -22.70 16.93
C PRO A 150 -11.83 -22.68 15.41
N ILE A 151 -10.84 -21.91 14.95
CA ILE A 151 -10.46 -21.80 13.54
C ILE A 151 -9.94 -23.17 13.07
N GLY A 152 -10.74 -23.86 12.26
CA GLY A 152 -10.49 -25.25 11.87
C GLY A 152 -9.43 -25.46 10.78
N SER A 153 -8.85 -24.40 10.19
CA SER A 153 -7.87 -24.48 9.10
C SER A 153 -6.98 -23.22 9.03
N PRO A 154 -5.69 -23.34 8.67
CA PRO A 154 -4.73 -22.22 8.60
C PRO A 154 -4.92 -21.27 7.39
N TRP A 155 -6.07 -21.32 6.72
CA TRP A 155 -6.38 -20.37 5.65
C TRP A 155 -7.13 -19.19 6.26
N THR A 156 -6.69 -17.98 5.92
CA THR A 156 -7.21 -16.69 6.40
C THR A 156 -8.71 -16.74 6.72
N SER A 157 -9.05 -16.63 8.00
CA SER A 157 -10.44 -16.49 8.44
C SER A 157 -10.76 -15.01 8.59
N MET A 158 -11.87 -14.60 7.99
CA MET A 158 -12.33 -13.21 7.98
C MET A 158 -13.81 -13.21 8.34
N ALA A 159 -14.15 -12.60 9.48
CA ALA A 159 -15.53 -12.28 9.78
C ALA A 159 -16.04 -11.22 8.79
N SER A 160 -17.30 -11.35 8.39
CA SER A 160 -17.99 -10.34 7.59
C SER A 160 -19.09 -9.71 8.43
N ALA A 161 -19.33 -8.42 8.24
CA ALA A 161 -20.41 -7.71 8.91
C ALA A 161 -21.12 -6.74 7.96
N ALA A 162 -22.33 -6.32 8.32
CA ALA A 162 -23.05 -5.24 7.65
C ALA A 162 -24.11 -4.63 8.58
N PHE A 163 -24.46 -3.38 8.34
CA PHE A 163 -25.62 -2.72 8.95
C PHE A 163 -26.76 -2.59 7.93
N SER A 164 -28.00 -2.57 8.44
CA SER A 164 -29.16 -2.21 7.63
C SER A 164 -29.11 -0.72 7.22
N PRO A 165 -29.73 -0.33 6.09
CA PRO A 165 -29.74 1.07 5.62
C PRO A 165 -30.33 2.06 6.62
N ASP A 166 -31.25 1.61 7.47
CA ASP A 166 -31.87 2.41 8.53
C ASP A 166 -31.07 2.43 9.85
N SER A 167 -29.90 1.78 9.89
CA SER A 167 -29.00 1.65 11.05
C SER A 167 -29.59 0.94 12.27
N THR A 168 -30.73 0.26 12.15
CA THR A 168 -31.39 -0.39 13.30
C THR A 168 -30.90 -1.81 13.57
N LEU A 169 -30.35 -2.47 12.55
CA LEU A 169 -29.91 -3.86 12.60
C LEU A 169 -28.46 -4.00 12.13
N GLY A 170 -27.76 -4.97 12.72
CA GLY A 170 -26.47 -5.45 12.24
C GLY A 170 -26.53 -6.94 11.95
N VAL A 171 -25.64 -7.41 11.08
CA VAL A 171 -25.40 -8.85 10.88
C VAL A 171 -23.90 -9.11 10.93
N VAL A 172 -23.51 -10.19 11.58
CA VAL A 172 -22.11 -10.65 11.67
C VAL A 172 -22.05 -12.13 11.30
N SER A 173 -21.13 -12.53 10.43
CA SER A 173 -20.79 -13.93 10.18
C SER A 173 -19.38 -14.22 10.71
N LEU A 174 -19.28 -15.23 11.59
CA LEU A 174 -18.04 -15.61 12.28
C LEU A 174 -17.41 -16.91 11.74
N GLN A 175 -17.89 -17.39 10.59
CA GLN A 175 -17.46 -18.65 9.96
C GLN A 175 -17.70 -19.92 10.81
N ASP A 176 -18.76 -19.94 11.63
CA ASP A 176 -19.13 -21.10 12.46
C ASP A 176 -20.41 -21.83 12.00
N GLY A 177 -20.85 -21.53 10.77
CA GLY A 177 -22.03 -22.06 10.09
C GLY A 177 -23.28 -21.20 10.24
N GLN A 178 -23.19 -20.07 10.95
CA GLN A 178 -24.31 -19.17 11.22
C GLN A 178 -23.90 -17.70 11.15
N ALA A 179 -24.83 -16.85 10.73
CA ALA A 179 -24.75 -15.40 10.86
C ALA A 179 -25.64 -14.93 12.02
N ILE A 180 -25.14 -14.01 12.82
CA ILE A 180 -25.81 -13.40 13.98
C ILE A 180 -26.51 -12.13 13.51
N LEU A 181 -27.84 -12.06 13.67
CA LEU A 181 -28.63 -10.83 13.52
C LEU A 181 -28.72 -10.15 14.88
N LEU A 182 -28.38 -8.87 14.94
CA LEU A 182 -28.28 -8.09 16.17
C LEU A 182 -28.98 -6.74 16.06
N ASN A 183 -29.43 -6.23 17.20
CA ASN A 183 -29.87 -4.84 17.33
C ASN A 183 -28.64 -3.91 17.33
N ALA A 184 -28.57 -2.97 16.40
CA ALA A 184 -27.41 -2.10 16.23
C ALA A 184 -27.18 -1.13 17.40
N GLU A 185 -28.23 -0.76 18.12
CA GLU A 185 -28.13 0.18 19.25
C GLU A 185 -27.66 -0.53 20.52
N THR A 186 -28.21 -1.72 20.81
CA THR A 186 -27.99 -2.42 22.09
C THR A 186 -26.99 -3.56 22.01
N GLY A 187 -26.70 -4.07 20.81
CA GLY A 187 -25.90 -5.29 20.61
C GLY A 187 -26.62 -6.58 21.01
N GLU A 188 -27.94 -6.54 21.24
CA GLU A 188 -28.72 -7.72 21.57
C GLU A 188 -28.82 -8.66 20.35
N GLU A 189 -28.47 -9.94 20.52
CA GLU A 189 -28.71 -10.98 19.51
C GLU A 189 -30.23 -11.20 19.35
N LEU A 190 -30.74 -10.86 18.17
CA LEU A 190 -32.15 -11.01 17.82
C LEU A 190 -32.43 -12.40 17.23
N GLY A 191 -31.43 -13.03 16.63
CA GLY A 191 -31.53 -14.37 16.07
C GLY A 191 -30.30 -14.79 15.28
N ARG A 192 -30.35 -16.00 14.72
CA ARG A 192 -29.29 -16.57 13.89
C ARG A 192 -29.84 -17.09 12.56
N VAL A 193 -29.13 -16.80 11.49
CA VAL A 193 -29.45 -17.22 10.13
C VAL A 193 -28.46 -18.30 9.69
N PRO A 194 -28.91 -19.43 9.10
CA PRO A 194 -28.02 -20.49 8.64
C PRO A 194 -27.10 -20.05 7.50
N GLY A 195 -25.83 -20.46 7.56
CA GLY A 195 -24.83 -20.29 6.50
C GLY A 195 -23.65 -19.40 6.92
N ASP A 196 -22.48 -19.70 6.35
CA ASP A 196 -21.28 -18.85 6.45
C ASP A 196 -21.25 -17.85 5.31
N ALA A 197 -21.17 -16.57 5.65
CA ALA A 197 -21.17 -15.50 4.68
C ALA A 197 -19.76 -14.90 4.55
N ILE A 198 -19.19 -14.98 3.35
CA ILE A 198 -17.96 -14.25 3.00
C ILE A 198 -18.26 -12.77 2.71
N ARG A 199 -19.52 -12.44 2.40
CA ARG A 199 -20.05 -11.08 2.27
C ARG A 199 -21.48 -11.05 2.77
N ILE A 200 -21.86 -9.94 3.41
CA ILE A 200 -23.23 -9.67 3.85
C ILE A 200 -23.67 -8.36 3.20
N LEU A 201 -24.83 -8.35 2.57
CA LEU A 201 -25.35 -7.19 1.86
C LEU A 201 -26.85 -7.00 2.15
N PHE A 202 -27.22 -5.88 2.76
CA PHE A 202 -28.62 -5.49 2.86
C PHE A 202 -29.13 -4.93 1.53
N SER A 203 -30.40 -5.19 1.21
CA SER A 203 -31.07 -4.52 0.10
C SER A 203 -31.20 -3.02 0.40
N PRO A 204 -31.22 -2.13 -0.62
CA PRO A 204 -31.31 -0.68 -0.42
C PRO A 204 -32.56 -0.26 0.38
N ASN A 205 -33.65 -1.01 0.27
CA ASN A 205 -34.87 -0.80 1.04
C ASN A 205 -34.87 -1.41 2.46
N GLY A 206 -33.80 -2.14 2.84
CA GLY A 206 -33.64 -2.78 4.14
C GLY A 206 -34.53 -4.00 4.40
N GLU A 207 -35.36 -4.42 3.43
CA GLU A 207 -36.30 -5.53 3.62
C GLU A 207 -35.63 -6.90 3.55
N TYR A 208 -34.47 -7.00 2.91
CA TYR A 208 -33.77 -8.25 2.65
C TYR A 208 -32.29 -8.16 3.00
N VAL A 209 -31.71 -9.31 3.35
CA VAL A 209 -30.26 -9.48 3.51
C VAL A 209 -29.77 -10.66 2.68
N LEU A 210 -28.74 -10.42 1.89
CA LEU A 210 -28.01 -11.42 1.13
C LEU A 210 -26.81 -11.89 1.96
N LEU A 211 -26.79 -13.17 2.28
CA LEU A 211 -25.61 -13.87 2.80
C LEU A 211 -24.93 -14.55 1.61
N GLN A 212 -23.82 -13.97 1.13
CA GLN A 212 -23.05 -14.54 0.04
C GLN A 212 -22.04 -15.55 0.59
N ALA A 213 -22.05 -16.77 0.05
CA ALA A 213 -21.10 -17.82 0.41
C ALA A 213 -20.38 -18.37 -0.82
N MET A 214 -19.30 -19.12 -0.62
CA MET A 214 -18.56 -19.74 -1.73
C MET A 214 -19.38 -20.77 -2.53
N GLN A 215 -20.29 -21.49 -1.86
CA GLN A 215 -21.06 -22.56 -2.49
C GLN A 215 -22.51 -22.16 -2.77
N THR A 216 -23.14 -21.43 -1.85
CA THR A 216 -24.57 -21.12 -1.96
C THR A 216 -24.86 -19.81 -1.27
N SER A 217 -25.35 -18.83 -2.03
CA SER A 217 -25.80 -17.56 -1.46
C SER A 217 -27.29 -17.61 -1.18
N SER A 218 -27.75 -17.01 -0.09
CA SER A 218 -29.17 -16.99 0.27
C SER A 218 -29.62 -15.59 0.62
N VAL A 219 -30.84 -15.24 0.20
CA VAL A 219 -31.52 -14.01 0.58
C VAL A 219 -32.57 -14.33 1.64
N TYR A 220 -32.58 -13.54 2.71
CA TYR A 220 -33.50 -13.67 3.81
C TYR A 220 -34.32 -12.39 3.99
N ALA A 221 -35.59 -12.55 4.37
CA ALA A 221 -36.43 -11.43 4.77
C ALA A 221 -36.00 -10.96 6.17
N VAL A 222 -35.79 -9.66 6.31
CA VAL A 222 -35.34 -9.05 7.58
C VAL A 222 -36.43 -9.08 8.64
N SER A 223 -37.70 -9.03 8.23
CA SER A 223 -38.87 -8.94 9.12
C SER A 223 -39.07 -10.19 9.99
N ASP A 224 -38.76 -11.38 9.48
CA ASP A 224 -39.00 -12.66 10.17
C ASP A 224 -37.87 -13.69 10.03
N GLY A 225 -36.78 -13.35 9.31
CA GLY A 225 -35.64 -14.24 9.08
C GLY A 225 -35.93 -15.40 8.13
N SER A 226 -37.06 -15.40 7.42
CA SER A 226 -37.40 -16.46 6.47
C SER A 226 -36.50 -16.40 5.23
N LYS A 227 -36.07 -17.58 4.74
CA LYS A 227 -35.32 -17.67 3.49
C LYS A 227 -36.25 -17.40 2.31
N VAL A 228 -35.93 -16.36 1.53
CA VAL A 228 -36.71 -15.93 0.36
C VAL A 228 -36.29 -16.72 -0.87
N ILE A 229 -34.98 -16.73 -1.15
CA ILE A 229 -34.42 -17.42 -2.31
C ILE A 229 -33.00 -17.89 -2.02
N GLU A 230 -32.59 -18.95 -2.71
CA GLU A 230 -31.26 -19.52 -2.68
C GLU A 230 -30.67 -19.53 -4.09
N PHE A 231 -29.40 -19.16 -4.21
CA PHE A 231 -28.64 -19.16 -5.45
C PHE A 231 -27.58 -20.29 -5.40
N PRO A 232 -27.82 -21.43 -6.07
CA PRO A 232 -26.99 -22.64 -5.96
C PRO A 232 -25.67 -22.59 -6.74
N ASP A 233 -25.55 -21.70 -7.74
CA ASP A 233 -24.29 -21.28 -8.36
C ASP A 233 -24.12 -19.77 -8.09
N PRO A 234 -23.75 -19.39 -6.85
CA PRO A 234 -23.60 -18.00 -6.52
C PRO A 234 -22.40 -17.41 -7.25
N PHE A 235 -22.52 -16.13 -7.59
CA PHE A 235 -21.56 -15.31 -8.33
C PHE A 235 -20.11 -15.69 -8.06
N LYS A 236 -19.33 -15.90 -9.11
CA LYS A 236 -17.96 -16.42 -8.98
C LYS A 236 -16.98 -15.38 -8.40
N THR A 237 -17.36 -14.09 -8.29
CA THR A 237 -16.56 -13.05 -7.63
C THR A 237 -17.36 -12.11 -6.72
N VAL A 238 -18.08 -11.12 -7.27
CA VAL A 238 -18.67 -9.99 -6.52
C VAL A 238 -20.16 -9.86 -6.84
N SER A 239 -20.96 -9.49 -5.84
CA SER A 239 -22.39 -9.20 -5.96
C SER A 239 -22.70 -7.82 -5.39
N ALA A 240 -23.73 -7.16 -5.91
CA ALA A 240 -24.23 -5.87 -5.41
C ALA A 240 -25.77 -5.87 -5.48
N TRP A 241 -26.44 -5.22 -4.53
CA TRP A 241 -27.86 -4.92 -4.72
C TRP A 241 -28.02 -3.69 -5.61
N ALA A 242 -28.81 -3.81 -6.67
CA ALA A 242 -29.24 -2.68 -7.46
C ALA A 242 -30.38 -1.92 -6.77
N SER A 243 -30.54 -0.65 -7.13
CA SER A 243 -31.62 0.22 -6.65
C SER A 243 -33.03 -0.27 -7.01
N ASP A 244 -33.16 -1.14 -8.02
CA ASP A 244 -34.43 -1.81 -8.37
C ASP A 244 -34.77 -3.03 -7.50
N GLY A 245 -33.88 -3.39 -6.56
CA GLY A 245 -34.06 -4.55 -5.68
C GLY A 245 -33.63 -5.88 -6.32
N SER A 246 -32.97 -5.87 -7.47
CA SER A 246 -32.29 -7.06 -8.01
C SER A 246 -30.88 -7.21 -7.43
N VAL A 247 -30.38 -8.45 -7.42
CA VAL A 247 -28.99 -8.75 -7.05
C VAL A 247 -28.18 -8.85 -8.34
N LEU A 248 -27.26 -7.91 -8.54
CA LEU A 248 -26.26 -7.96 -9.59
C LEU A 248 -25.15 -8.93 -9.19
N GLY A 249 -24.57 -9.62 -10.15
CA GLY A 249 -23.29 -10.26 -9.97
C GLY A 249 -22.71 -10.86 -11.24
N SER A 250 -21.55 -11.50 -11.10
CA SER A 250 -20.73 -11.97 -12.22
C SER A 250 -20.81 -13.48 -12.44
N ASN A 251 -21.07 -13.87 -13.69
CA ASN A 251 -20.97 -15.25 -14.15
C ASN A 251 -19.69 -15.41 -14.97
N ILE A 252 -18.64 -15.95 -14.36
CA ILE A 252 -17.37 -16.18 -15.04
C ILE A 252 -17.46 -17.41 -15.95
N SER A 253 -17.04 -17.23 -17.20
CA SER A 253 -16.86 -18.26 -18.23
C SER A 253 -15.97 -19.41 -17.77
N SER A 254 -16.04 -20.55 -18.44
CA SER A 254 -15.27 -21.74 -18.05
C SER A 254 -13.76 -21.59 -18.22
N ASP A 255 -13.30 -20.71 -19.11
CA ASP A 255 -11.89 -20.41 -19.34
C ASP A 255 -11.36 -19.26 -18.47
N ALA A 256 -12.22 -18.68 -17.63
CA ALA A 256 -11.96 -17.53 -16.78
C ALA A 256 -11.49 -16.26 -17.51
N LYS A 257 -11.70 -16.18 -18.83
CA LYS A 257 -11.28 -15.02 -19.64
C LYS A 257 -12.36 -13.95 -19.74
N SER A 258 -13.62 -14.35 -19.58
CA SER A 258 -14.74 -13.41 -19.60
C SER A 258 -15.76 -13.63 -18.49
N ALA A 259 -16.51 -12.60 -18.15
CA ALA A 259 -17.65 -12.65 -17.25
C ALA A 259 -18.87 -11.97 -17.87
N ASP A 260 -20.05 -12.55 -17.64
CA ASP A 260 -21.32 -11.88 -17.85
C ASP A 260 -21.72 -11.17 -16.55
N ILE A 261 -22.32 -9.98 -16.65
CA ILE A 261 -23.00 -9.34 -15.52
C ILE A 261 -24.48 -9.68 -15.62
N VAL A 262 -25.03 -10.28 -14.56
CA VAL A 262 -26.42 -10.70 -14.49
C VAL A 262 -27.15 -10.00 -13.36
N ALA A 263 -28.42 -9.70 -13.56
CA ALA A 263 -29.35 -9.32 -12.49
C ALA A 263 -30.28 -10.50 -12.18
N ARG A 264 -30.32 -10.87 -10.90
CA ARG A 264 -31.22 -11.89 -10.35
C ARG A 264 -32.30 -11.22 -9.50
N ASN A 265 -33.55 -11.47 -9.82
CA ASN A 265 -34.68 -11.02 -9.03
C ASN A 265 -35.01 -12.05 -7.94
N LEU A 266 -35.75 -11.61 -6.91
CA LEU A 266 -36.16 -12.47 -5.81
C LEU A 266 -37.25 -13.49 -6.18
N ASP A 267 -37.87 -13.35 -7.35
CA ASP A 267 -38.77 -14.35 -7.92
C ASP A 267 -38.03 -15.49 -8.66
N GLY A 268 -36.70 -15.42 -8.72
CA GLY A 268 -35.83 -16.38 -9.39
C GLY A 268 -35.62 -16.11 -10.88
N SER A 269 -36.21 -15.06 -11.44
CA SER A 269 -35.89 -14.63 -12.80
C SER A 269 -34.48 -14.03 -12.86
N GLU A 270 -33.75 -14.35 -13.92
CA GLU A 270 -32.40 -13.87 -14.20
C GLU A 270 -32.36 -13.24 -15.58
N ARG A 271 -31.64 -12.11 -15.71
CA ARG A 271 -31.30 -11.50 -17.00
C ARG A 271 -29.83 -11.17 -17.08
N ILE A 272 -29.23 -11.42 -18.24
CA ILE A 272 -27.88 -10.93 -18.56
C ILE A 272 -28.00 -9.45 -18.91
N ILE A 273 -27.28 -8.60 -18.19
CA ILE A 273 -27.19 -7.15 -18.45
C ILE A 273 -26.00 -6.85 -19.36
N LEU A 274 -24.83 -7.46 -19.09
CA LEU A 274 -23.63 -7.33 -19.93
C LEU A 274 -23.10 -8.72 -20.28
N GLN A 275 -22.71 -8.92 -21.54
CA GLN A 275 -22.21 -10.20 -22.04
C GLN A 275 -20.72 -10.14 -22.38
N GLY A 276 -19.96 -11.16 -21.96
CA GLY A 276 -18.61 -11.44 -22.44
C GLY A 276 -17.55 -10.40 -22.09
N ARG A 277 -17.66 -9.71 -20.95
CA ARG A 277 -16.66 -8.74 -20.48
C ARG A 277 -15.34 -9.44 -20.14
N ALA A 278 -14.20 -8.95 -20.64
CA ALA A 278 -12.89 -9.49 -20.30
C ALA A 278 -12.65 -9.45 -18.78
N VAL A 279 -12.01 -10.47 -18.22
CA VAL A 279 -11.59 -10.50 -16.80
C VAL A 279 -10.15 -9.99 -16.72
N PRO A 280 -9.90 -8.91 -15.96
CA PRO A 280 -9.49 -9.02 -14.55
C PRO A 280 -10.63 -8.55 -13.64
N SER A 281 -10.80 -9.18 -12.47
CA SER A 281 -11.99 -9.05 -11.61
C SER A 281 -12.31 -7.62 -11.18
N ALA A 282 -13.16 -7.00 -11.99
CA ALA A 282 -13.67 -5.68 -11.77
C ALA A 282 -14.49 -5.56 -10.48
N ALA A 283 -14.26 -4.51 -9.71
CA ALA A 283 -15.18 -4.14 -8.65
C ALA A 283 -16.56 -3.88 -9.28
N LEU A 284 -17.52 -4.78 -9.05
CA LEU A 284 -18.93 -4.54 -9.38
C LEU A 284 -19.54 -3.76 -8.22
N MET A 285 -20.01 -2.55 -8.49
CA MET A 285 -20.67 -1.70 -7.50
C MET A 285 -21.96 -1.14 -8.07
N ALA A 286 -23.04 -1.13 -7.31
CA ALA A 286 -24.29 -0.49 -7.72
C ALA A 286 -24.55 0.74 -6.86
N SER A 287 -25.13 1.78 -7.46
CA SER A 287 -25.60 2.91 -6.69
C SER A 287 -26.76 2.45 -5.79
N PRO A 288 -26.76 2.83 -4.50
CA PRO A 288 -27.84 2.46 -3.58
C PRO A 288 -29.15 3.17 -3.91
N THR A 289 -29.11 4.25 -4.69
CA THR A 289 -30.26 5.15 -4.92
C THR A 289 -30.59 5.34 -6.39
N GLU A 290 -29.60 5.22 -7.28
CA GLU A 290 -29.74 5.46 -8.71
C GLU A 290 -29.70 4.14 -9.49
N PRO A 291 -30.36 4.02 -10.66
CA PRO A 291 -30.38 2.82 -11.48
C PRO A 291 -29.08 2.67 -12.30
N VAL A 292 -27.94 2.80 -11.62
CA VAL A 292 -26.59 2.83 -12.19
C VAL A 292 -25.69 1.84 -11.46
N PHE A 293 -24.80 1.19 -12.20
CA PHE A 293 -23.73 0.38 -11.63
C PHE A 293 -22.41 0.63 -12.34
N ALA A 294 -21.32 0.44 -11.62
CA ALA A 294 -19.96 0.54 -12.08
C ALA A 294 -19.35 -0.85 -12.27
N VAL A 295 -18.52 -0.96 -13.30
CA VAL A 295 -17.62 -2.08 -13.55
C VAL A 295 -16.25 -1.48 -13.79
N SER A 296 -15.33 -1.71 -12.86
CA SER A 296 -13.96 -1.16 -12.92
C SER A 296 -12.94 -2.21 -13.30
N ASP A 297 -12.24 -2.12 -14.44
CA ASP A 297 -11.06 -2.94 -14.70
C ASP A 297 -9.77 -2.20 -14.29
N ASN A 298 -8.60 -2.72 -14.68
CA ASN A 298 -7.29 -2.17 -14.27
C ASN A 298 -6.90 -0.88 -15.02
N MET A 299 -7.73 -0.39 -15.95
CA MET A 299 -7.43 0.81 -16.74
C MET A 299 -8.56 1.86 -16.67
N GLN A 300 -9.78 1.44 -16.35
CA GLN A 300 -10.96 2.31 -16.43
C GLN A 300 -12.08 1.84 -15.50
N THR A 301 -12.90 2.80 -15.07
CA THR A 301 -14.20 2.51 -14.48
C THR A 301 -15.32 2.88 -15.44
N LEU A 302 -16.11 1.89 -15.82
CA LEU A 302 -17.24 2.07 -16.72
C LEU A 302 -18.55 2.10 -15.94
N LEU A 303 -19.35 3.12 -16.16
CA LEU A 303 -20.70 3.25 -15.60
C LEU A 303 -21.75 2.76 -16.61
N PHE A 304 -22.73 2.00 -16.12
CA PHE A 304 -23.84 1.47 -16.90
C PHE A 304 -25.17 1.74 -16.20
N ASP A 305 -26.23 1.86 -16.99
CA ASP A 305 -27.59 1.74 -16.49
C ASP A 305 -27.97 0.27 -16.27
N LEU A 306 -29.07 0.00 -15.56
CA LEU A 306 -29.53 -1.38 -15.33
C LEU A 306 -30.05 -2.10 -16.60
N ASN A 307 -30.04 -1.47 -17.77
CA ASN A 307 -30.32 -2.11 -19.06
C ASN A 307 -29.03 -2.54 -19.79
N GLY A 308 -27.87 -2.15 -19.28
CA GLY A 308 -26.56 -2.44 -19.86
C GLY A 308 -26.08 -1.38 -20.85
N GLU A 309 -26.74 -0.22 -20.91
CA GLU A 309 -26.28 0.93 -21.68
C GLU A 309 -25.16 1.64 -20.91
N MET A 310 -24.03 1.89 -21.57
CA MET A 310 -22.92 2.62 -20.98
C MET A 310 -23.27 4.11 -20.86
N ILE A 311 -23.13 4.67 -19.66
CA ILE A 311 -23.46 6.06 -19.36
C ILE A 311 -22.20 6.94 -19.41
N ALA A 312 -21.10 6.46 -18.84
CA ALA A 312 -19.82 7.19 -18.81
C ALA A 312 -18.63 6.24 -18.65
N GLU A 313 -17.48 6.76 -19.04
CA GLU A 313 -16.14 6.23 -18.78
C GLU A 313 -15.46 7.20 -17.82
N LEU A 314 -15.04 6.70 -16.66
CA LEU A 314 -14.38 7.49 -15.62
C LEU A 314 -12.89 7.15 -15.57
N PRO A 315 -12.00 8.16 -15.42
CA PRO A 315 -10.57 7.93 -15.29
C PRO A 315 -10.27 7.26 -13.95
N GLY A 316 -9.46 6.19 -13.94
CA GLY A 316 -9.01 5.58 -12.68
C GLY A 316 -8.38 4.20 -12.82
N ASP A 317 -7.16 4.09 -12.28
CA ASP A 317 -6.44 2.87 -11.88
C ASP A 317 -6.99 2.36 -10.51
N VAL A 318 -6.53 1.19 -10.02
CA VAL A 318 -7.03 0.26 -8.95
C VAL A 318 -7.58 0.83 -7.60
N GLY A 319 -7.84 2.13 -7.45
CA GLY A 319 -8.55 2.68 -6.29
C GLY A 319 -10.00 2.20 -6.19
N VAL A 320 -10.46 1.86 -4.98
CA VAL A 320 -11.85 1.40 -4.76
C VAL A 320 -12.81 2.57 -4.96
N MET A 321 -13.30 2.75 -6.19
CA MET A 321 -14.36 3.70 -6.51
C MET A 321 -15.50 3.59 -5.49
N ARG A 322 -15.97 4.72 -4.96
CA ARG A 322 -17.13 4.79 -4.08
C ARG A 322 -18.23 5.60 -4.72
N PHE A 323 -19.48 5.16 -4.57
CA PHE A 323 -20.61 6.05 -4.78
C PHE A 323 -20.73 7.01 -3.60
N VAL A 324 -20.53 8.29 -3.85
CA VAL A 324 -20.63 9.38 -2.87
C VAL A 324 -21.92 10.17 -3.07
N ARG A 325 -22.17 11.17 -2.22
CA ARG A 325 -23.34 12.07 -2.30
C ARG A 325 -24.65 11.29 -2.37
N ASN A 326 -24.79 10.28 -1.51
CA ASN A 326 -25.95 9.39 -1.46
C ASN A 326 -26.22 8.68 -2.80
N GLY A 327 -25.18 8.17 -3.46
CA GLY A 327 -25.35 7.38 -4.68
C GLY A 327 -25.52 8.19 -5.97
N THR A 328 -25.33 9.50 -5.95
CA THR A 328 -25.56 10.39 -7.10
C THR A 328 -24.29 10.82 -7.83
N ALA A 329 -23.12 10.50 -7.26
CA ALA A 329 -21.82 10.77 -7.85
C ALA A 329 -20.87 9.60 -7.54
N ALA A 330 -19.80 9.47 -8.33
CA ALA A 330 -18.73 8.51 -8.12
C ALA A 330 -17.47 9.26 -7.65
N ALA A 331 -16.67 8.64 -6.78
CA ALA A 331 -15.43 9.22 -6.30
C ALA A 331 -14.30 8.20 -6.26
N PHE A 332 -13.09 8.67 -6.47
CA PHE A 332 -11.84 7.91 -6.42
C PHE A 332 -10.87 8.61 -5.48
N ALA A 333 -10.17 7.85 -4.64
CA ALA A 333 -9.00 8.38 -3.99
C ALA A 333 -7.89 8.57 -5.05
N ASP A 334 -7.42 9.80 -5.19
CA ASP A 334 -6.21 10.13 -5.92
C ASP A 334 -5.03 9.97 -4.96
N GLY A 335 -4.12 9.06 -5.31
CA GLY A 335 -2.95 8.73 -4.48
C GLY A 335 -3.13 7.54 -3.54
N ASP A 336 -3.87 6.49 -3.90
CA ASP A 336 -3.77 5.19 -3.18
C ASP A 336 -2.33 4.62 -3.22
N ASP A 337 -1.49 5.06 -4.18
CA ASP A 337 -0.05 4.81 -4.24
C ASP A 337 0.81 5.89 -3.54
N SER A 338 0.18 6.91 -2.94
CA SER A 338 0.90 7.90 -2.16
C SER A 338 1.38 7.22 -0.87
N PRO A 339 2.67 7.34 -0.53
CA PRO A 339 3.16 6.83 0.75
C PRO A 339 2.45 7.48 1.94
N ARG A 340 1.90 8.69 1.79
CA ARG A 340 1.32 9.52 2.86
C ARG A 340 -0.21 9.60 2.76
N MET A 341 -0.92 9.19 3.81
CA MET A 341 -2.39 9.33 3.90
C MET A 341 -2.85 10.81 3.91
N SER A 342 -2.06 11.72 4.48
CA SER A 342 -2.35 13.16 4.49
C SER A 342 -2.42 13.79 3.10
N ASP A 343 -1.81 13.16 2.10
CA ASP A 343 -1.73 13.65 0.73
C ASP A 343 -2.89 13.16 -0.13
N MET A 344 -3.72 12.26 0.40
CA MET A 344 -4.84 11.67 -0.32
C MET A 344 -5.87 12.75 -0.69
N MET A 345 -6.09 12.86 -2.00
CA MET A 345 -7.15 13.67 -2.58
C MET A 345 -8.28 12.78 -3.09
N VAL A 346 -9.45 13.35 -3.35
CA VAL A 346 -10.59 12.60 -3.90
C VAL A 346 -11.07 13.29 -5.15
N ASN A 347 -11.07 12.57 -6.27
CA ASN A 347 -11.64 13.02 -7.53
C ASN A 347 -13.09 12.57 -7.61
N VAL A 348 -14.01 13.51 -7.80
CA VAL A 348 -15.46 13.25 -7.81
C VAL A 348 -16.01 13.49 -9.20
N PHE A 349 -16.88 12.60 -9.67
CA PHE A 349 -17.47 12.64 -11.01
C PHE A 349 -18.99 12.49 -10.95
N ALA A 350 -19.68 13.28 -11.76
CA ALA A 350 -21.07 13.03 -12.10
C ALA A 350 -21.19 11.83 -13.06
N PHE A 351 -22.39 11.28 -13.20
CA PHE A 351 -22.63 10.13 -14.07
C PHE A 351 -22.58 10.43 -15.57
N ASP A 352 -22.51 11.71 -15.96
CA ASP A 352 -22.20 12.10 -17.34
C ASP A 352 -20.68 12.17 -17.62
N GLY A 353 -19.85 11.83 -16.64
CA GLY A 353 -18.39 11.85 -16.72
C GLY A 353 -17.75 13.19 -16.38
N SER A 354 -18.53 14.24 -16.10
CA SER A 354 -17.98 15.53 -15.70
C SER A 354 -17.39 15.49 -14.29
N GLN A 355 -16.20 16.08 -14.12
CA GLN A 355 -15.57 16.22 -12.80
C GLN A 355 -16.27 17.28 -11.98
N LEU A 356 -16.46 17.01 -10.69
CA LEU A 356 -17.08 17.88 -9.70
C LEU A 356 -16.04 18.30 -8.66
N ASP A 357 -16.19 19.51 -8.13
CA ASP A 357 -15.37 19.94 -6.98
C ASP A 357 -15.62 19.03 -5.79
N ALA A 358 -14.53 18.52 -5.20
CA ALA A 358 -14.59 17.68 -4.02
C ALA A 358 -15.05 18.48 -2.80
N GLN A 359 -15.96 17.90 -2.03
CA GLN A 359 -16.49 18.46 -0.80
C GLN A 359 -16.06 17.60 0.39
N ALA A 360 -16.06 18.15 1.60
CA ALA A 360 -15.67 17.43 2.81
C ALA A 360 -16.38 16.06 2.98
N GLN A 361 -17.65 15.99 2.58
CA GLN A 361 -18.45 14.76 2.62
C GLN A 361 -17.94 13.65 1.69
N ASP A 362 -17.29 14.01 0.58
CA ASP A 362 -16.79 13.06 -0.42
C ASP A 362 -15.54 12.31 0.09
N TYR A 363 -14.86 12.85 1.10
CA TYR A 363 -13.68 12.23 1.72
C TYR A 363 -14.02 11.25 2.85
N VAL A 364 -15.27 11.21 3.30
CA VAL A 364 -15.61 10.50 4.55
C VAL A 364 -15.41 9.00 4.41
N ASP A 365 -15.71 8.44 3.24
CA ASP A 365 -15.54 7.02 2.98
C ASP A 365 -14.07 6.60 2.78
N PHE A 366 -13.16 7.58 2.73
CA PHE A 366 -11.72 7.40 2.51
C PHE A 366 -10.87 7.76 3.74
N ASN A 367 -11.33 8.66 4.62
CA ASN A 367 -10.55 9.19 5.76
C ASN A 367 -10.69 8.37 7.07
N GLN A 368 -11.33 7.21 7.05
CA GLN A 368 -11.70 6.51 8.27
C GLN A 368 -10.80 5.31 8.59
N ALA A 369 -10.22 5.34 9.79
CA ALA A 369 -9.31 4.31 10.27
C ALA A 369 -9.66 3.88 11.70
N ILE A 370 -9.08 2.76 12.09
CA ILE A 370 -9.06 2.25 13.46
C ILE A 370 -7.66 2.51 13.99
N TYR A 371 -7.55 3.29 15.06
CA TYR A 371 -6.27 3.66 15.67
C TYR A 371 -6.02 2.90 16.97
N SER A 372 -4.75 2.65 17.29
CA SER A 372 -4.33 2.26 18.63
C SER A 372 -4.43 3.47 19.58
N PRO A 373 -4.40 3.26 20.92
CA PRO A 373 -4.28 4.37 21.86
C PRO A 373 -2.98 5.19 21.72
N GLN A 374 -2.02 4.68 20.96
CA GLN A 374 -0.77 5.36 20.60
C GLN A 374 -0.87 6.12 19.26
N ALA A 375 -2.08 6.26 18.70
CA ALA A 375 -2.35 6.89 17.40
C ALA A 375 -1.76 6.15 16.18
N GLU A 376 -1.46 4.86 16.31
CA GLU A 376 -1.00 4.04 15.18
C GLU A 376 -2.22 3.47 14.44
N PRO A 377 -2.31 3.56 13.10
CA PRO A 377 -3.38 2.90 12.36
C PRO A 377 -3.21 1.38 12.45
N ILE A 378 -4.24 0.69 12.98
CA ILE A 378 -4.26 -0.78 13.18
C ILE A 378 -5.33 -1.47 12.33
N GLY A 379 -6.05 -0.70 11.53
CA GLY A 379 -7.06 -1.18 10.61
C GLY A 379 -7.75 -0.03 9.90
N TYR A 380 -8.53 -0.37 8.88
CA TYR A 380 -9.31 0.60 8.15
C TYR A 380 -10.80 0.36 8.39
N MET A 381 -11.57 1.42 8.31
CA MET A 381 -13.00 1.30 8.21
C MET A 381 -13.31 0.90 6.77
N VAL A 382 -13.60 -0.38 6.59
CA VAL A 382 -14.20 -0.89 5.37
C VAL A 382 -15.61 -0.31 5.32
N THR A 383 -15.74 0.86 4.72
CA THR A 383 -17.00 1.20 4.07
C THR A 383 -17.20 0.09 3.07
N THR A 384 -18.13 -0.82 3.37
CA THR A 384 -18.44 -1.91 2.45
C THR A 384 -18.67 -1.29 1.09
N ARG A 385 -18.27 -2.00 0.03
CA ARG A 385 -18.50 -1.58 -1.35
C ARG A 385 -19.98 -1.23 -1.67
N HIS A 386 -20.90 -1.27 -0.70
CA HIS A 386 -22.34 -1.19 -0.86
C HIS A 386 -23.09 -0.53 0.32
N ALA A 387 -22.45 0.31 1.14
CA ALA A 387 -23.16 1.03 2.20
C ALA A 387 -23.91 2.26 1.67
N ALA A 388 -25.17 2.41 2.10
CA ALA A 388 -25.94 3.65 2.03
C ALA A 388 -25.32 4.71 3.00
N PRO A 389 -25.52 6.02 2.76
CA PRO A 389 -24.66 7.09 3.27
C PRO A 389 -24.68 7.23 4.79
N LEU A 390 -23.67 7.94 5.31
CA LEU A 390 -23.76 8.67 6.57
C LEU A 390 -25.04 9.53 6.63
N ALA A 391 -26.06 9.06 7.35
CA ALA A 391 -27.31 9.73 7.64
C ALA A 391 -27.04 10.90 8.58
N GLY A 392 -26.67 12.01 7.97
CA GLY A 392 -26.51 13.30 8.61
C GLY A 392 -25.86 14.24 7.62
N SER A 393 -26.55 15.31 7.23
CA SER A 393 -25.90 16.39 6.49
C SER A 393 -24.73 16.87 7.34
N ILE A 394 -23.50 16.65 6.87
CA ILE A 394 -22.35 17.34 7.43
C ILE A 394 -22.68 18.83 7.34
N PRO A 395 -22.68 19.56 8.46
CA PRO A 395 -22.99 20.98 8.42
C PRO A 395 -22.09 21.67 7.38
N THR A 396 -22.64 22.61 6.63
CA THR A 396 -21.91 23.31 5.56
C THR A 396 -21.87 24.80 5.85
N GLY A 397 -20.88 25.51 5.30
CA GLY A 397 -20.74 26.94 5.48
C GLY A 397 -20.67 27.34 6.95
N LEU A 398 -21.32 28.43 7.34
CA LEU A 398 -21.19 28.96 8.71
C LEU A 398 -21.71 28.02 9.81
N ASP A 399 -22.65 27.11 9.49
CA ASP A 399 -23.12 26.10 10.45
C ASP A 399 -22.04 25.07 10.79
N LEU A 400 -21.11 24.80 9.86
CA LEU A 400 -19.92 23.97 10.10
C LEU A 400 -19.01 24.61 11.15
N TYR A 401 -18.76 25.91 11.04
CA TYR A 401 -17.94 26.65 11.99
C TYR A 401 -18.56 26.68 13.39
N GLN A 402 -19.89 26.88 13.49
CA GLN A 402 -20.57 26.83 14.79
C GLN A 402 -20.53 25.43 15.40
N THR A 403 -20.65 24.40 14.57
CA THR A 403 -20.53 23.01 15.02
C THR A 403 -19.11 22.73 15.53
N ALA A 404 -18.09 23.18 14.81
CA ALA A 404 -16.68 23.05 15.20
C ALA A 404 -16.40 23.65 16.59
N LEU A 405 -16.86 24.87 16.84
CA LEU A 405 -16.70 25.54 18.14
C LEU A 405 -17.33 24.75 19.30
N SER A 406 -18.41 23.99 19.03
CA SER A 406 -19.05 23.15 20.05
C SER A 406 -18.28 21.86 20.34
N LEU A 407 -17.51 21.36 19.36
CA LEU A 407 -16.74 20.12 19.43
C LEU A 407 -15.32 20.34 19.97
N ALA A 408 -14.77 21.56 19.82
CA ALA A 408 -13.48 21.97 20.37
C ALA A 408 -13.65 23.12 21.40
N PRO A 409 -14.30 22.87 22.56
CA PRO A 409 -14.60 23.93 23.54
C PRO A 409 -13.35 24.47 24.24
N ASN A 410 -12.25 23.71 24.23
CA ASN A 410 -10.95 24.09 24.78
C ASN A 410 -10.00 24.42 23.63
N LEU A 411 -10.32 25.44 22.82
CA LEU A 411 -9.32 26.10 21.98
C LEU A 411 -8.25 26.68 22.90
N GLU A 412 -7.24 25.88 23.25
CA GLU A 412 -5.98 26.43 23.69
C GLU A 412 -5.41 27.16 22.47
N THR A 413 -5.47 28.48 22.53
CA THR A 413 -4.75 29.33 21.59
C THR A 413 -3.28 29.03 21.77
N SER A 414 -2.76 28.16 20.92
CA SER A 414 -1.35 28.19 20.57
C SER A 414 -1.12 29.58 19.97
N ASP A 415 -0.58 30.50 20.77
CA ASP A 415 -0.22 31.86 20.31
C ASP A 415 0.88 31.83 19.24
N SER A 416 1.42 30.66 18.91
CA SER A 416 2.22 30.45 17.72
C SER A 416 1.30 30.00 16.58
N ALA A 417 1.15 30.85 15.57
CA ALA A 417 0.98 30.35 14.20
C ALA A 417 2.02 29.23 14.00
N PRO A 418 1.71 28.12 13.31
CA PRO A 418 2.70 27.09 13.01
C PRO A 418 3.97 27.79 12.53
N GLU A 419 5.11 27.47 13.17
CA GLU A 419 6.35 28.26 13.07
C GLU A 419 6.86 28.42 11.62
N ASP A 420 6.28 27.70 10.66
CA ASP A 420 6.46 27.86 9.22
C ASP A 420 5.17 28.28 8.52
N THR A 421 4.87 29.59 8.50
CA THR A 421 4.03 30.14 7.43
C THR A 421 4.87 30.23 6.17
N MET A 422 4.83 29.17 5.37
CA MET A 422 5.49 29.13 4.08
C MET A 422 4.95 30.24 3.17
N SER A 423 5.83 30.98 2.51
CA SER A 423 5.45 31.94 1.46
C SER A 423 4.66 31.25 0.34
N PRO A 424 3.73 31.91 -0.38
CA PRO A 424 2.98 31.29 -1.50
C PRO A 424 3.89 30.65 -2.55
N VAL A 425 5.07 31.24 -2.77
CA VAL A 425 6.08 30.71 -3.70
C VAL A 425 6.66 29.38 -3.20
N LEU A 426 6.82 29.25 -1.88
CA LEU A 426 7.34 28.03 -1.25
C LEU A 426 6.26 26.93 -1.23
N GLU A 427 5.00 27.29 -1.01
CA GLU A 427 3.86 26.36 -1.15
C GLU A 427 3.71 25.85 -2.58
N ALA A 428 3.82 26.74 -3.58
CA ALA A 428 3.82 26.36 -4.99
C ALA A 428 4.99 25.41 -5.32
N SER A 429 6.19 25.70 -4.80
CA SER A 429 7.35 24.82 -4.91
C SER A 429 7.09 23.45 -4.29
N GLU A 430 6.52 23.37 -3.08
CA GLU A 430 6.17 22.09 -2.45
C GLU A 430 5.13 21.32 -3.24
N SER A 431 4.12 22.00 -3.78
CA SER A 431 3.07 21.38 -4.62
C SER A 431 3.69 20.71 -5.85
N TYR A 432 4.59 21.42 -6.54
CA TYR A 432 5.34 20.86 -7.67
C TYR A 432 6.27 19.71 -7.27
N ALA A 433 6.86 19.76 -6.07
CA ALA A 433 7.66 18.65 -5.56
C ALA A 433 6.80 17.40 -5.29
N ARG A 434 5.61 17.57 -4.70
CA ARG A 434 4.64 16.46 -4.49
C ARG A 434 4.20 15.88 -5.82
N GLU A 435 3.91 16.73 -6.80
CA GLU A 435 3.58 16.29 -8.15
C GLU A 435 4.71 15.48 -8.80
N ALA A 436 5.95 15.96 -8.68
CA ALA A 436 7.11 15.23 -9.16
C ALA A 436 7.24 13.84 -8.50
N GLU A 437 6.99 13.73 -7.19
CA GLU A 437 7.00 12.45 -6.49
C GLU A 437 5.91 11.49 -7.03
N ARG A 438 4.68 11.97 -7.22
CA ARG A 438 3.57 11.17 -7.79
C ARG A 438 3.92 10.66 -9.19
N LEU A 439 4.43 11.54 -10.04
CA LEU A 439 4.83 11.19 -11.41
C LEU A 439 5.98 10.17 -11.42
N LEU A 440 6.93 10.28 -10.48
CA LEU A 440 8.02 9.31 -10.35
C LEU A 440 7.50 7.93 -9.91
N HIS A 441 6.52 7.88 -9.01
CA HIS A 441 5.88 6.65 -8.54
C HIS A 441 5.03 5.92 -9.57
N THR A 442 4.67 6.58 -10.66
CA THR A 442 4.02 5.92 -11.80
C THR A 442 5.02 5.59 -12.91
N GLY A 443 6.30 5.93 -12.76
CA GLY A 443 7.33 5.75 -13.79
C GLY A 443 7.37 6.85 -14.86
N ASN A 444 6.60 7.94 -14.71
CA ASN A 444 6.65 9.08 -15.62
C ASN A 444 7.80 10.03 -15.25
N ARG A 445 9.03 9.56 -15.47
CA ARG A 445 10.27 10.28 -15.12
C ARG A 445 10.36 11.66 -15.77
N GLN A 446 10.00 11.78 -17.05
CA GLN A 446 10.13 13.04 -17.78
C GLN A 446 9.21 14.11 -17.20
N ALA A 447 7.95 13.77 -16.94
CA ALA A 447 7.01 14.70 -16.32
C ALA A 447 7.44 15.04 -14.87
N ALA A 448 8.02 14.09 -14.14
CA ALA A 448 8.56 14.34 -12.80
C ALA A 448 9.70 15.37 -12.81
N ILE A 449 10.62 15.29 -13.79
CA ILE A 449 11.67 16.29 -14.01
C ILE A 449 11.05 17.67 -14.28
N ILE A 450 10.05 17.73 -15.17
CA ILE A 450 9.35 18.97 -15.53
C ILE A 450 8.67 19.60 -14.31
N ALA A 451 7.92 18.81 -13.54
CA ALA A 451 7.25 19.25 -12.32
C ALA A 451 8.27 19.79 -11.31
N ALA A 452 9.34 19.04 -11.03
CA ALA A 452 10.37 19.49 -10.09
C ALA A 452 11.08 20.78 -10.57
N LEU A 453 11.31 20.92 -11.87
CA LEU A 453 11.85 22.15 -12.46
C LEU A 453 10.90 23.35 -12.30
N LYS A 454 9.58 23.15 -12.39
CA LYS A 454 8.59 24.22 -12.12
C LYS A 454 8.64 24.67 -10.66
N GLY A 455 9.04 23.80 -9.74
CA GLY A 455 9.21 24.12 -8.31
C GLY A 455 10.47 24.91 -7.96
N LEU A 456 11.38 25.18 -8.90
CA LEU A 456 12.63 25.93 -8.65
C LEU A 456 12.64 27.24 -9.44
N PRO A 457 13.24 28.34 -8.96
CA PRO A 457 13.28 29.59 -9.71
C PRO A 457 14.06 29.45 -11.03
N ALA A 458 13.86 30.38 -11.97
CA ALA A 458 14.47 30.31 -13.32
C ALA A 458 16.01 30.33 -13.27
N GLU A 459 16.58 31.15 -12.38
CA GLU A 459 18.01 31.30 -12.15
C GLU A 459 18.30 31.06 -10.65
N PRO A 460 18.31 29.80 -10.19
CA PRO A 460 18.48 29.49 -8.77
C PRO A 460 19.90 29.81 -8.28
N THR A 461 19.98 30.38 -7.08
CA THR A 461 21.22 30.50 -6.31
C THR A 461 21.41 29.29 -5.38
N GLU A 462 22.57 29.18 -4.72
CA GLU A 462 22.79 28.12 -3.72
C GLU A 462 21.81 28.22 -2.53
N GLU A 463 21.48 29.45 -2.09
CA GLU A 463 20.48 29.68 -1.03
C GLU A 463 19.07 29.22 -1.48
N ASP A 464 18.75 29.30 -2.78
CA ASP A 464 17.47 28.84 -3.30
C ASP A 464 17.33 27.32 -3.23
N PHE A 465 18.43 26.54 -3.28
CA PHE A 465 18.34 25.09 -3.10
C PHE A 465 18.07 24.68 -1.66
N GLU A 466 18.56 25.45 -0.69
CA GLU A 466 18.18 25.26 0.72
C GLU A 466 16.72 25.67 0.95
N ARG A 467 16.29 26.77 0.30
CA ARG A 467 14.92 27.29 0.41
C ARG A 467 13.90 26.37 -0.26
N PHE A 468 14.11 25.96 -1.50
CA PHE A 468 13.22 25.11 -2.29
C PHE A 468 13.73 23.66 -2.32
N ASN A 469 14.17 23.19 -1.16
CA ASN A 469 14.83 21.90 -0.98
C ASN A 469 13.98 20.71 -1.47
N ALA A 470 12.65 20.74 -1.31
CA ALA A 470 11.77 19.66 -1.73
C ALA A 470 11.81 19.49 -3.26
N ALA A 471 11.65 20.58 -4.00
CA ALA A 471 11.73 20.57 -5.45
C ALA A 471 13.14 20.20 -5.94
N HIS A 472 14.18 20.66 -5.23
CA HIS A 472 15.56 20.28 -5.53
C HIS A 472 15.83 18.78 -5.32
N LEU A 473 15.35 18.24 -4.20
CA LEU A 473 15.42 16.81 -3.88
C LEU A 473 14.73 15.97 -4.95
N LEU A 474 13.50 16.34 -5.30
CA LEU A 474 12.72 15.59 -6.27
C LEU A 474 13.27 15.74 -7.70
N LEU A 475 13.91 16.86 -8.03
CA LEU A 475 14.65 16.98 -9.28
C LEU A 475 15.81 15.99 -9.33
N TYR A 476 16.61 15.90 -8.25
CA TYR A 476 17.71 14.94 -8.20
C TYR A 476 17.19 13.51 -8.31
N ARG A 477 16.18 13.15 -7.51
CA ARG A 477 15.58 11.80 -7.54
C ARG A 477 15.07 11.47 -8.95
N SER A 478 14.37 12.38 -9.59
CA SER A 478 13.84 12.18 -10.96
C SER A 478 14.96 11.98 -11.97
N VAL A 479 16.02 12.81 -11.93
CA VAL A 479 17.17 12.67 -12.83
C VAL A 479 17.96 11.38 -12.57
N ALA A 480 18.23 11.06 -11.30
CA ALA A 480 19.00 9.90 -10.88
C ALA A 480 18.21 8.59 -10.97
N SER A 481 16.89 8.63 -11.03
CA SER A 481 16.05 7.44 -11.10
C SER A 481 16.40 6.56 -12.31
N ARG A 482 16.14 5.27 -12.14
CA ARG A 482 16.30 4.25 -13.17
C ARG A 482 15.00 3.48 -13.32
N VAL A 483 14.02 4.19 -13.86
CA VAL A 483 12.66 3.69 -14.08
C VAL A 483 12.40 3.43 -15.56
N LEU A 484 11.64 2.37 -15.86
CA LEU A 484 11.19 2.06 -17.21
C LEU A 484 9.68 1.89 -17.24
N ARG A 485 9.06 2.30 -18.35
CA ARG A 485 7.67 2.00 -18.69
C ARG A 485 7.64 1.16 -19.96
N LEU A 486 7.15 -0.07 -19.87
CA LEU A 486 7.10 -1.01 -20.99
C LEU A 486 5.65 -1.47 -21.28
N PRO A 487 5.30 -1.81 -22.53
CA PRO A 487 4.01 -2.43 -22.87
C PRO A 487 3.96 -3.87 -22.38
N LEU A 488 3.74 -4.04 -21.07
CA LEU A 488 3.63 -5.33 -20.41
C LEU A 488 2.15 -5.73 -20.34
N GLU A 489 1.83 -6.97 -20.70
CA GLU A 489 0.48 -7.51 -20.54
C GLU A 489 0.24 -7.90 -19.07
N GLU A 490 -1.03 -7.76 -18.62
CA GLU A 490 -1.54 -8.42 -17.41
C GLU A 490 -1.04 -9.87 -17.31
N PRO A 491 -0.68 -10.39 -16.13
CA PRO A 491 -0.04 -11.69 -16.05
C PRO A 491 -0.99 -12.80 -16.52
N ALA A 492 -0.83 -13.24 -17.77
CA ALA A 492 -1.40 -14.48 -18.30
C ALA A 492 -0.52 -15.71 -17.97
N PHE A 493 0.56 -15.54 -17.21
CA PHE A 493 1.54 -16.58 -16.92
C PHE A 493 1.49 -17.05 -15.45
N PRO A 494 1.75 -18.34 -15.17
CA PRO A 494 1.48 -18.93 -13.87
C PRO A 494 2.28 -18.21 -12.78
N ALA A 495 1.76 -18.23 -11.55
CA ALA A 495 2.35 -17.72 -10.29
C ALA A 495 3.75 -18.29 -9.91
N LYS A 496 4.63 -18.47 -10.90
CA LYS A 496 5.87 -19.23 -10.88
C LYS A 496 7.01 -18.57 -11.68
N SER A 497 6.78 -17.46 -12.40
CA SER A 497 7.82 -16.71 -13.14
C SER A 497 8.30 -15.50 -12.32
N ALA A 498 9.59 -15.18 -12.37
CA ALA A 498 10.09 -13.90 -11.85
C ALA A 498 9.76 -12.81 -12.88
N SER A 499 8.82 -11.92 -12.57
CA SER A 499 8.61 -10.68 -13.31
C SER A 499 9.37 -9.55 -12.62
N GLY A 500 10.14 -8.77 -13.39
CA GLY A 500 10.83 -7.59 -12.87
C GLY A 500 12.13 -7.27 -13.60
N GLY A 501 12.86 -6.28 -13.11
CA GLY A 501 14.10 -5.82 -13.70
C GLY A 501 15.21 -5.61 -12.67
N VAL A 502 16.45 -5.58 -13.15
CA VAL A 502 17.61 -5.20 -12.35
C VAL A 502 18.42 -4.20 -13.16
N VAL A 503 18.67 -3.04 -12.58
CA VAL A 503 19.54 -2.02 -13.16
C VAL A 503 20.98 -2.46 -12.98
N SER A 504 21.81 -2.28 -14.00
CA SER A 504 23.25 -2.53 -13.88
C SER A 504 23.86 -1.62 -12.81
N PRO A 505 24.97 -2.01 -12.17
CA PRO A 505 25.67 -1.13 -11.21
C PRO A 505 26.10 0.21 -11.80
N THR A 506 26.30 0.25 -13.13
CA THR A 506 26.64 1.47 -13.86
C THR A 506 25.45 2.39 -14.09
N GLY A 507 24.22 1.88 -13.94
CA GLY A 507 23.01 2.61 -14.27
C GLY A 507 22.79 2.81 -15.77
N GLU A 508 23.61 2.24 -16.65
CA GLU A 508 23.50 2.45 -18.11
C GLU A 508 22.44 1.57 -18.76
N VAL A 509 22.08 0.45 -18.14
CA VAL A 509 21.12 -0.51 -18.67
C VAL A 509 20.28 -1.15 -17.57
N MET A 510 19.12 -1.66 -17.93
CA MET A 510 18.28 -2.51 -17.09
C MET A 510 18.03 -3.84 -17.81
N ALA A 511 18.33 -4.95 -17.15
CA ALA A 511 17.90 -6.28 -17.61
C ALA A 511 16.52 -6.55 -17.04
N THR A 512 15.57 -6.93 -17.89
CA THR A 512 14.15 -7.13 -17.55
C THR A 512 13.69 -8.52 -17.94
N MET A 513 12.90 -9.16 -17.07
CA MET A 513 12.20 -10.43 -17.32
C MET A 513 10.69 -10.16 -17.41
N SER A 514 10.10 -10.49 -18.55
CA SER A 514 8.66 -10.43 -18.78
C SER A 514 8.15 -11.61 -19.62
N GLU A 515 6.87 -11.60 -19.97
CA GLU A 515 6.26 -12.53 -20.93
C GLU A 515 6.92 -12.49 -22.33
N HIS A 516 7.63 -11.41 -22.65
CA HIS A 516 8.41 -11.29 -23.89
C HIS A 516 9.78 -11.99 -23.79
N GLY A 517 10.15 -12.48 -22.60
CA GLY A 517 11.44 -13.09 -22.32
C GLY A 517 12.42 -12.12 -21.70
N ALA A 518 13.70 -12.50 -21.76
CA ALA A 518 14.79 -11.73 -21.21
C ALA A 518 15.25 -10.63 -22.16
N GLN A 519 15.23 -9.37 -21.70
CA GLN A 519 15.58 -8.21 -22.52
C GLN A 519 16.49 -7.25 -21.77
N LEU A 520 17.32 -6.52 -22.51
CA LEU A 520 18.20 -5.48 -22.01
C LEU A 520 17.77 -4.14 -22.60
N TYR A 521 17.51 -3.16 -21.76
CA TYR A 521 17.10 -1.80 -22.13
C TYR A 521 18.16 -0.79 -21.72
N SER A 522 18.33 0.28 -22.50
CA SER A 522 19.17 1.41 -22.13
C SER A 522 18.50 2.23 -21.04
N MET A 523 19.31 2.89 -20.22
CA MET A 523 18.83 3.75 -19.17
C MET A 523 19.50 5.13 -19.24
N PRO A 524 18.76 6.20 -18.92
CA PRO A 524 17.34 6.22 -18.53
C PRO A 524 16.33 6.18 -19.70
N GLU A 525 16.76 6.19 -20.96
CA GLU A 525 15.88 6.42 -22.12
C GLU A 525 14.93 5.26 -22.47
N GLY A 526 15.25 4.04 -22.05
CA GLY A 526 14.38 2.87 -22.26
C GLY A 526 14.37 2.29 -23.67
N GLU A 527 15.42 2.50 -24.46
CA GLU A 527 15.56 1.87 -25.77
C GLU A 527 15.95 0.39 -25.64
N LEU A 528 15.34 -0.49 -26.42
CA LEU A 528 15.70 -1.91 -26.42
C LEU A 528 17.12 -2.10 -26.99
N VAL A 529 18.05 -2.53 -26.14
CA VAL A 529 19.45 -2.83 -26.51
C VAL A 529 19.57 -4.23 -27.09
N ALA A 530 18.98 -5.23 -26.44
CA ALA A 530 19.08 -6.61 -26.87
C ALA A 530 17.95 -7.50 -26.35
N ASP A 531 17.61 -8.51 -27.15
CA ASP A 531 16.80 -9.66 -26.74
C ASP A 531 17.75 -10.81 -26.35
N LEU A 532 17.77 -11.16 -25.07
CA LEU A 532 18.69 -12.12 -24.47
C LEU A 532 18.20 -13.55 -24.70
N ARG A 533 18.59 -14.10 -25.85
CA ARG A 533 18.12 -15.42 -26.32
C ARG A 533 19.08 -16.55 -25.98
N LYS A 534 18.54 -17.76 -25.92
CA LYS A 534 19.35 -18.99 -25.85
C LYS A 534 20.20 -19.13 -27.14
N PRO A 535 21.30 -19.92 -27.12
CA PRO A 535 22.16 -20.11 -28.30
C PRO A 535 21.46 -20.64 -29.55
N ASP A 536 20.36 -21.36 -29.36
CA ASP A 536 19.52 -21.88 -30.44
C ASP A 536 18.50 -20.86 -30.98
N GLY A 537 18.50 -19.63 -30.45
CA GLY A 537 17.63 -18.53 -30.82
C GLY A 537 16.27 -18.52 -30.12
N THR A 538 16.00 -19.49 -29.24
CA THR A 538 14.73 -19.55 -28.49
C THR A 538 14.69 -18.52 -27.37
N THR A 539 13.46 -18.09 -27.03
CA THR A 539 13.20 -17.14 -25.96
C THR A 539 13.64 -17.71 -24.61
N LEU A 540 14.25 -16.87 -23.79
CA LEU A 540 14.71 -17.23 -22.45
C LEU A 540 13.69 -16.70 -21.43
N LEU A 541 12.92 -17.61 -20.81
CA LEU A 541 12.03 -17.31 -19.69
C LEU A 541 12.70 -17.74 -18.39
N ALA A 542 12.72 -16.87 -17.37
CA ALA A 542 13.57 -17.04 -16.19
C ALA A 542 12.83 -17.39 -14.89
N THR A 543 13.54 -18.08 -13.99
CA THR A 543 13.05 -18.47 -12.64
C THR A 543 13.41 -17.50 -11.55
N SER A 544 14.34 -16.59 -11.84
CA SER A 544 14.90 -15.62 -10.91
C SER A 544 15.19 -14.32 -11.65
N TYR A 545 15.43 -13.26 -10.89
CA TYR A 545 15.90 -11.99 -11.43
C TYR A 545 17.23 -12.12 -12.18
N PRO A 546 17.54 -11.18 -13.08
CA PRO A 546 18.88 -11.04 -13.65
C PRO A 546 19.92 -10.68 -12.58
N TYR A 547 21.14 -11.19 -12.71
CA TYR A 547 22.25 -10.81 -11.82
C TYR A 547 23.39 -10.21 -12.63
N PHE A 548 23.83 -9.01 -12.23
CA PHE A 548 25.01 -8.37 -12.80
C PHE A 548 26.25 -8.61 -11.94
N THR A 549 27.41 -8.72 -12.60
CA THR A 549 28.71 -8.53 -11.93
C THR A 549 28.82 -7.10 -11.41
N SER A 550 29.73 -6.84 -10.47
CA SER A 550 29.90 -5.51 -9.89
C SER A 550 30.36 -4.42 -10.84
N THR A 551 31.02 -4.79 -11.92
CA THR A 551 31.35 -3.89 -13.02
C THR A 551 30.22 -3.69 -14.03
N GLY A 552 29.18 -4.52 -13.98
CA GLY A 552 28.13 -4.58 -14.99
C GLY A 552 28.55 -5.22 -16.32
N ASP A 553 29.75 -5.81 -16.40
CA ASP A 553 30.27 -6.41 -17.64
C ASP A 553 29.56 -7.69 -18.06
N LEU A 554 28.98 -8.43 -17.10
CA LEU A 554 28.20 -9.63 -17.36
C LEU A 554 26.84 -9.54 -16.68
N VAL A 555 25.84 -10.09 -17.37
CA VAL A 555 24.53 -10.42 -16.80
C VAL A 555 24.27 -11.92 -16.96
N VAL A 556 23.77 -12.56 -15.91
CA VAL A 556 23.42 -13.98 -15.91
C VAL A 556 21.92 -14.16 -15.72
N ILE A 557 21.35 -15.06 -16.52
CA ILE A 557 19.93 -15.43 -16.46
C ILE A 557 19.79 -16.94 -16.25
N ALA A 558 18.89 -17.32 -15.34
CA ALA A 558 18.54 -18.70 -15.03
C ALA A 558 17.16 -19.04 -15.62
N PRO A 559 17.07 -19.93 -16.61
CA PRO A 559 15.81 -20.28 -17.28
C PRO A 559 14.91 -21.22 -16.46
N MET A 560 13.61 -21.19 -16.74
CA MET A 560 12.59 -22.04 -16.10
C MET A 560 12.59 -23.49 -16.50
N ASP A 561 13.00 -23.77 -17.73
CA ASP A 561 12.79 -25.06 -18.38
C ASP A 561 14.03 -25.96 -18.38
N ALA A 562 15.19 -25.45 -17.95
CA ALA A 562 16.46 -26.17 -18.02
C ALA A 562 17.37 -25.88 -16.81
N PRO A 563 18.17 -26.87 -16.36
CA PRO A 563 19.19 -26.68 -15.35
C PRO A 563 20.47 -26.08 -15.95
N THR A 564 20.36 -24.98 -16.70
CA THR A 564 21.47 -24.36 -17.45
C THR A 564 21.51 -22.86 -17.18
N LEU A 565 22.65 -22.31 -16.73
CA LEU A 565 22.81 -20.86 -16.64
C LEU A 565 23.31 -20.28 -17.96
N HIS A 566 22.79 -19.11 -18.35
CA HIS A 566 23.23 -18.39 -19.54
C HIS A 566 23.87 -17.05 -19.17
N PHE A 567 25.04 -16.78 -19.74
CA PHE A 567 25.82 -15.56 -19.51
C PHE A 567 25.83 -14.69 -20.76
N PHE A 568 25.61 -13.40 -20.56
CA PHE A 568 25.60 -12.39 -21.61
C PHE A 568 26.52 -11.23 -21.22
N ASP A 569 27.03 -10.54 -22.24
CA ASP A 569 27.65 -9.24 -22.07
C ASP A 569 26.63 -8.26 -21.49
N GLY A 570 26.94 -7.69 -20.33
CA GLY A 570 25.99 -6.87 -19.58
C GLY A 570 25.66 -5.53 -20.24
N ARG A 571 26.43 -5.08 -21.23
CA ARG A 571 26.19 -3.83 -21.96
C ARG A 571 25.50 -4.02 -23.31
N THR A 572 25.89 -5.07 -24.03
CA THR A 572 25.44 -5.30 -25.42
C THR A 572 24.43 -6.44 -25.54
N GLY A 573 24.26 -7.24 -24.49
CA GLY A 573 23.44 -8.45 -24.52
C GLY A 573 24.03 -9.59 -25.36
N ALA A 574 25.27 -9.46 -25.84
CA ALA A 574 25.92 -10.49 -26.64
C ALA A 574 26.12 -11.77 -25.81
N TYR A 575 25.66 -12.91 -26.32
CA TYR A 575 25.84 -14.20 -25.65
C TYR A 575 27.33 -14.54 -25.43
N ARG A 576 27.67 -15.00 -24.23
CA ARG A 576 29.04 -15.34 -23.82
C ARG A 576 29.23 -16.83 -23.61
N ALA A 577 28.42 -17.45 -22.75
CA ALA A 577 28.60 -18.84 -22.33
C ALA A 577 27.32 -19.43 -21.73
N SER A 578 27.33 -20.76 -21.56
CA SER A 578 26.33 -21.48 -20.77
C SER A 578 27.01 -22.51 -19.88
N VAL A 579 26.42 -22.77 -18.71
CA VAL A 579 26.90 -23.77 -17.76
C VAL A 579 25.76 -24.70 -17.36
N ASP A 580 25.91 -25.98 -17.67
CA ASP A 580 24.92 -27.01 -17.33
C ASP A 580 25.17 -27.58 -15.93
N PHE A 581 24.09 -27.75 -15.17
CA PHE A 581 24.13 -28.32 -13.83
C PHE A 581 23.72 -29.80 -13.84
N PRO A 582 24.45 -30.68 -13.13
CA PRO A 582 24.20 -32.12 -13.15
C PRO A 582 23.00 -32.48 -12.26
N ILE A 583 21.79 -32.14 -12.70
CA ILE A 583 20.54 -32.43 -11.98
C ILE A 583 19.89 -33.71 -12.54
N PRO A 584 19.77 -34.79 -11.75
CA PRO A 584 19.12 -36.02 -12.21
C PRO A 584 17.62 -35.84 -12.40
N ASP A 585 17.11 -36.28 -13.56
CA ASP A 585 15.67 -36.30 -13.89
C ASP A 585 14.96 -34.94 -13.69
N PRO A 586 15.42 -33.88 -14.40
CA PRO A 586 14.92 -32.52 -14.23
C PRO A 586 13.43 -32.39 -14.56
N GLU A 587 12.94 -33.15 -15.55
CA GLU A 587 11.53 -33.17 -15.95
C GLU A 587 10.61 -33.59 -14.78
N ARG A 588 11.02 -34.57 -13.98
CA ARG A 588 10.24 -35.00 -12.81
C ARG A 588 10.24 -33.94 -11.72
N LEU A 589 11.38 -33.27 -11.47
CA LEU A 589 11.48 -32.23 -10.46
C LEU A 589 10.61 -31.01 -10.81
N LEU A 590 10.59 -30.60 -12.07
CA LEU A 590 9.75 -29.51 -12.59
C LEU A 590 8.24 -29.75 -12.42
N ARG A 591 7.78 -31.00 -12.24
CA ARG A 591 6.37 -31.28 -11.89
C ARG A 591 6.00 -30.84 -10.47
N SER A 592 7.00 -30.69 -9.59
CA SER A 592 6.82 -30.44 -8.15
C SER A 592 7.52 -29.17 -7.64
N ARG A 593 8.43 -28.58 -8.44
CA ARG A 593 9.20 -27.38 -8.11
C ARG A 593 9.00 -26.31 -9.18
N ASN A 594 9.19 -25.06 -8.80
CA ASN A 594 9.02 -23.92 -9.70
C ASN A 594 10.31 -23.57 -10.47
N ALA A 595 11.47 -24.02 -9.99
CA ALA A 595 12.76 -23.86 -10.65
C ALA A 595 13.72 -25.00 -10.27
N LEU A 596 14.80 -25.12 -11.04
CA LEU A 596 15.86 -26.12 -10.83
C LEU A 596 17.15 -25.51 -10.29
N ILE A 597 17.40 -24.25 -10.60
CA ILE A 597 18.61 -23.51 -10.27
C ILE A 597 18.22 -22.09 -9.81
N TRP A 598 18.95 -21.56 -8.83
CA TRP A 598 18.79 -20.23 -8.27
C TRP A 598 20.18 -19.61 -8.10
N PRO A 599 20.57 -18.63 -8.95
CA PRO A 599 21.74 -17.82 -8.70
C PRO A 599 21.56 -17.10 -7.36
N ILE A 600 22.66 -16.97 -6.63
CA ILE A 600 22.66 -16.34 -5.32
C ILE A 600 23.32 -14.97 -5.41
N GLY A 601 24.46 -14.91 -6.11
CA GLY A 601 25.22 -13.69 -6.33
C GLY A 601 26.67 -13.97 -6.70
N PHE A 602 27.31 -12.97 -7.28
CA PHE A 602 28.73 -12.99 -7.60
C PHE A 602 29.59 -12.80 -6.36
N SER A 603 30.79 -13.37 -6.36
CA SER A 603 31.83 -12.99 -5.41
C SER A 603 32.20 -11.51 -5.61
N HIS A 604 32.69 -10.86 -4.57
CA HIS A 604 32.98 -9.43 -4.62
C HIS A 604 34.05 -9.04 -5.66
N ASN A 605 34.93 -9.97 -6.01
CA ASN A 605 35.96 -9.78 -7.04
C ASN A 605 35.48 -10.20 -8.45
N ASP A 606 34.20 -10.54 -8.61
CA ASP A 606 33.58 -11.02 -9.85
C ASP A 606 34.36 -12.19 -10.48
N GLN A 607 34.85 -13.14 -9.67
CA GLN A 607 35.56 -14.33 -10.14
C GLN A 607 34.70 -15.58 -10.10
N THR A 608 33.76 -15.67 -9.16
CA THR A 608 32.87 -16.83 -9.02
C THR A 608 31.42 -16.42 -8.86
N LEU A 609 30.51 -17.29 -9.28
CA LEU A 609 29.07 -17.17 -9.05
C LEU A 609 28.60 -18.37 -8.22
N ALA A 610 27.96 -18.10 -7.09
CA ALA A 610 27.34 -19.14 -6.27
C ALA A 610 25.91 -19.44 -6.75
N VAL A 611 25.60 -20.73 -6.84
CA VAL A 611 24.34 -21.22 -7.41
C VAL A 611 23.77 -22.33 -6.53
N ASN A 612 22.55 -22.12 -6.07
CA ASN A 612 21.74 -23.12 -5.41
C ASN A 612 20.99 -23.95 -6.45
N THR A 613 20.89 -25.26 -6.24
CA THR A 613 20.12 -26.15 -7.12
C THR A 613 19.17 -27.03 -6.31
N ALA A 614 18.26 -27.72 -6.99
CA ALA A 614 17.37 -28.68 -6.35
C ALA A 614 18.08 -29.86 -5.65
N VAL A 615 19.37 -30.09 -5.93
CA VAL A 615 20.13 -31.27 -5.47
C VAL A 615 21.47 -30.94 -4.79
N GLY A 616 21.79 -29.66 -4.62
CA GLY A 616 23.05 -29.25 -3.99
C GLY A 616 23.48 -27.82 -4.35
N HIS A 617 24.70 -27.48 -3.96
CA HIS A 617 25.28 -26.14 -4.08
C HIS A 617 26.51 -26.18 -4.99
N PHE A 618 26.68 -25.17 -5.83
CA PHE A 618 27.76 -25.12 -6.81
C PHE A 618 28.36 -23.73 -6.94
N LEU A 619 29.62 -23.68 -7.37
CA LEU A 619 30.32 -22.49 -7.81
C LEU A 619 30.59 -22.59 -9.31
N VAL A 620 30.33 -21.50 -10.02
CA VAL A 620 30.79 -21.32 -11.40
C VAL A 620 32.01 -20.41 -11.38
N GLU A 621 33.13 -20.89 -11.89
CA GLU A 621 34.35 -20.10 -12.10
C GLU A 621 34.22 -19.29 -13.39
N LEU A 622 34.26 -17.96 -13.33
CA LEU A 622 33.98 -17.12 -14.49
C LEU A 622 35.14 -17.04 -15.50
N ALA A 623 36.36 -17.40 -15.07
CA ALA A 623 37.54 -17.40 -15.94
C ALA A 623 37.43 -18.43 -17.08
N ASP A 624 36.79 -19.57 -16.83
CA ASP A 624 36.67 -20.67 -17.78
C ASP A 624 35.27 -21.33 -17.82
N TYR A 625 34.31 -20.77 -17.07
CA TYR A 625 32.95 -21.29 -16.89
C TYR A 625 32.90 -22.73 -16.34
N SER A 626 33.94 -23.14 -15.59
CA SER A 626 33.96 -24.46 -14.97
C SER A 626 33.06 -24.53 -13.74
N LEU A 627 32.43 -25.69 -13.55
CA LEU A 627 31.52 -25.97 -12.44
C LEU A 627 32.25 -26.72 -11.33
N LYS A 628 32.17 -26.23 -10.09
CA LYS A 628 32.69 -26.90 -8.90
C LYS A 628 31.57 -27.15 -7.89
N PRO A 629 31.42 -28.37 -7.34
CA PRO A 629 30.50 -28.60 -6.24
C PRO A 629 31.00 -27.86 -5.00
N LEU A 630 30.11 -27.16 -4.31
CA LEU A 630 30.36 -26.59 -2.99
C LEU A 630 29.94 -27.65 -1.96
N PRO A 631 30.87 -28.26 -1.19
CA PRO A 631 30.58 -29.45 -0.41
C PRO A 631 29.90 -29.10 0.92
N LEU A 632 28.74 -28.45 0.82
CA LEU A 632 27.80 -28.25 1.91
C LEU A 632 26.91 -29.49 2.05
N PRO A 633 26.35 -29.77 3.24
CA PRO A 633 25.46 -30.91 3.45
C PRO A 633 24.24 -30.93 2.50
N GLU A 634 24.13 -31.96 1.65
CA GLU A 634 23.09 -32.07 0.61
C GLU A 634 21.64 -32.04 1.10
N ARG A 635 21.38 -32.36 2.38
CA ARG A 635 20.02 -32.43 2.96
C ARG A 635 19.53 -31.12 3.58
N ARG A 636 20.34 -30.06 3.57
CA ARG A 636 19.99 -28.75 4.12
C ARG A 636 19.88 -27.75 2.99
N GLN A 637 18.77 -27.02 2.93
CA GLN A 637 18.66 -25.88 2.03
C GLN A 637 19.29 -24.68 2.74
N PHE A 638 20.50 -24.33 2.33
CA PHE A 638 21.14 -23.10 2.78
C PHE A 638 20.83 -21.95 1.82
N GLU A 639 20.45 -20.81 2.36
CA GLU A 639 20.71 -19.54 1.67
C GLU A 639 22.20 -19.26 1.79
N LEU A 640 22.84 -18.74 0.73
CA LEU A 640 24.27 -18.41 0.79
C LEU A 640 24.45 -16.91 0.63
N SER A 641 25.51 -16.37 1.21
CA SER A 641 26.04 -15.05 0.88
C SER A 641 27.54 -15.16 0.66
N CYS A 642 28.10 -14.33 -0.22
CA CYS A 642 29.53 -14.33 -0.53
C CYS A 642 30.17 -13.04 -0.01
N LEU A 643 31.27 -13.17 0.75
CA LEU A 643 32.01 -12.07 1.33
C LEU A 643 33.10 -11.52 0.39
N PRO A 644 33.65 -10.32 0.66
CA PRO A 644 34.74 -9.72 -0.11
C PRO A 644 35.95 -10.61 -0.37
N ASP A 645 36.29 -11.45 0.61
CA ASP A 645 37.44 -12.35 0.57
C ASP A 645 37.15 -13.70 -0.11
N GLY A 646 35.93 -13.89 -0.64
CA GLY A 646 35.49 -15.13 -1.28
C GLY A 646 34.92 -16.16 -0.30
N THR A 647 34.81 -15.82 0.98
CA THR A 647 34.20 -16.68 2.00
C THR A 647 32.68 -16.80 1.77
N PHE A 648 32.13 -18.00 1.94
CA PHE A 648 30.68 -18.21 1.92
C PHE A 648 30.12 -18.18 3.34
N LEU A 649 28.98 -17.52 3.49
CA LEU A 649 28.15 -17.50 4.68
C LEU A 649 26.86 -18.28 4.42
N PRO A 650 26.82 -19.59 4.72
CA PRO A 650 25.58 -20.35 4.67
C PRO A 650 24.65 -19.93 5.81
N PHE A 651 23.40 -19.66 5.50
CA PHE A 651 22.32 -19.46 6.45
C PHE A 651 21.36 -20.64 6.37
N GLU A 652 21.12 -21.28 7.51
CA GLU A 652 20.11 -22.34 7.64
C GLU A 652 18.91 -21.78 8.40
N GLY A 653 17.77 -21.68 7.72
CA GLY A 653 16.49 -21.34 8.32
C GLY A 653 15.82 -22.54 8.97
N PHE A 654 15.27 -22.34 10.16
CA PHE A 654 14.56 -23.36 10.93
C PHE A 654 13.04 -23.12 10.85
N ARG A 655 12.39 -23.75 9.86
CA ARG A 655 10.93 -23.63 9.70
C ARG A 655 10.18 -24.38 10.80
N GLN A 656 9.33 -23.66 11.53
CA GLN A 656 8.20 -24.19 12.32
C GLN A 656 8.51 -25.44 13.17
N ARG A 657 9.59 -25.38 13.95
CA ARG A 657 9.83 -26.34 15.03
C ARG A 657 9.66 -25.63 16.37
N GLU A 658 8.56 -25.94 17.06
CA GLU A 658 8.24 -25.36 18.38
C GLU A 658 9.33 -25.65 19.44
N ASP A 659 10.14 -26.68 19.24
CA ASP A 659 11.22 -27.09 20.14
C ASP A 659 12.58 -26.40 19.87
N GLU A 660 12.71 -25.64 18.78
CA GLU A 660 13.95 -24.92 18.43
C GLU A 660 13.94 -23.48 18.96
N VAL A 661 14.89 -23.20 19.86
CA VAL A 661 15.10 -21.89 20.53
C VAL A 661 15.61 -20.82 19.55
N ASN A 662 16.05 -21.22 18.36
CA ASN A 662 16.56 -20.34 17.32
C ASN A 662 15.68 -20.44 16.07
N VAL A 663 15.58 -19.36 15.30
CA VAL A 663 14.89 -19.34 13.99
C VAL A 663 15.85 -19.64 12.83
N GLY A 664 17.15 -19.59 13.07
CA GLY A 664 18.17 -19.99 12.10
C GLY A 664 19.59 -19.85 12.63
N THR A 665 20.55 -20.35 11.86
CA THR A 665 21.97 -20.26 12.18
C THR A 665 22.75 -19.80 10.96
N VAL A 666 23.63 -18.83 11.16
CA VAL A 666 24.62 -18.39 10.16
C VAL A 666 25.93 -19.13 10.41
N TYR A 667 26.47 -19.68 9.34
CA TYR A 667 27.71 -20.43 9.32
C TYR A 667 28.78 -19.69 8.51
N ILE A 668 30.05 -20.00 8.79
CA ILE A 668 31.17 -19.74 7.90
C ILE A 668 31.62 -21.08 7.31
N TYR A 669 31.87 -21.10 6.01
CA TYR A 669 32.47 -22.25 5.33
C TYR A 669 33.91 -21.90 4.93
N ASP A 670 34.88 -22.58 5.51
CA ASP A 670 36.32 -22.32 5.30
C ASP A 670 36.96 -23.18 4.19
N GLY A 671 36.15 -23.92 3.44
CA GLY A 671 36.61 -24.88 2.43
C GLY A 671 36.72 -26.32 2.94
N GLN A 672 36.57 -26.58 4.24
CA GLN A 672 36.51 -27.93 4.79
C GLN A 672 35.33 -28.12 5.76
N ASP A 673 35.18 -27.22 6.72
CA ASP A 673 34.21 -27.33 7.81
C ASP A 673 33.16 -26.22 7.76
N LEU A 674 31.95 -26.57 8.20
CA LEU A 674 30.85 -25.62 8.41
C LEU A 674 30.84 -25.22 9.89
N THR A 675 31.34 -24.02 10.20
CA THR A 675 31.44 -23.53 11.58
C THR A 675 30.34 -22.51 11.88
N PRO A 676 29.51 -22.67 12.93
CA PRO A 676 28.50 -21.68 13.26
C PRO A 676 29.16 -20.37 13.74
N ILE A 677 28.75 -19.24 13.18
CA ILE A 677 29.19 -17.90 13.62
C ILE A 677 28.27 -17.42 14.72
N PHE A 678 26.96 -17.43 14.46
CA PHE A 678 25.92 -17.05 15.41
C PHE A 678 24.60 -17.73 15.06
N SER A 679 23.74 -17.88 16.07
CA SER A 679 22.35 -18.29 15.87
C SER A 679 21.43 -17.13 16.20
N ILE A 680 20.34 -17.03 15.46
CA ILE A 680 19.32 -16.00 15.68
C ILE A 680 18.32 -16.58 16.67
N PRO A 681 18.29 -16.09 17.93
CA PRO A 681 17.33 -16.57 18.90
C PRO A 681 15.92 -16.21 18.43
N ARG A 682 14.97 -17.11 18.70
CA ARG A 682 13.55 -16.82 18.56
C ARG A 682 13.18 -15.75 19.58
N ASP A 683 12.72 -14.61 19.08
CA ASP A 683 12.31 -13.45 19.87
C ASP A 683 10.82 -13.22 19.61
N PRO A 684 9.92 -13.50 20.58
CA PRO A 684 8.48 -13.32 20.42
C PRO A 684 8.09 -11.88 20.02
N GLU A 685 8.90 -10.89 20.37
CA GLU A 685 8.63 -9.50 20.01
C GLU A 685 9.15 -9.15 18.62
N TRP A 686 10.21 -9.81 18.13
CA TRP A 686 10.93 -9.34 16.94
C TRP A 686 11.15 -10.35 15.82
N ILE A 687 11.48 -11.61 16.11
CA ILE A 687 11.69 -12.64 15.08
C ILE A 687 11.14 -13.97 15.59
N GLN A 688 9.94 -14.30 15.13
CA GLN A 688 9.25 -15.54 15.43
C GLN A 688 9.44 -16.59 14.33
N SER A 689 9.63 -16.17 13.08
CA SER A 689 9.87 -17.09 11.98
C SER A 689 10.92 -16.56 11.01
N GLU A 690 11.55 -17.48 10.29
CA GLU A 690 12.60 -17.17 9.31
C GLU A 690 12.00 -16.54 8.05
N GLY A 691 12.46 -15.33 7.71
CA GLY A 691 12.09 -14.58 6.50
C GLY A 691 13.25 -14.34 5.53
N GLY A 692 14.32 -15.14 5.60
CA GLY A 692 15.54 -14.99 4.81
C GLY A 692 16.55 -13.98 5.38
N MET A 693 17.82 -14.12 4.98
CA MET A 693 18.94 -13.29 5.46
C MET A 693 19.65 -12.58 4.31
N VAL A 694 19.80 -11.25 4.41
CA VAL A 694 20.56 -10.46 3.45
C VAL A 694 21.84 -9.94 4.10
N VAL A 695 22.99 -10.34 3.57
CA VAL A 695 24.29 -9.80 3.99
C VAL A 695 24.70 -8.69 3.03
N ASN A 696 25.22 -7.59 3.57
CA ASN A 696 25.74 -6.53 2.72
C ASN A 696 27.03 -6.96 2.01
N ARG A 697 27.36 -6.24 0.95
CA ARG A 697 28.52 -6.56 0.12
C ARG A 697 29.86 -6.57 0.89
N GLN A 698 29.98 -5.76 1.93
CA GLN A 698 31.19 -5.70 2.77
C GLN A 698 31.29 -6.85 3.80
N GLY A 699 30.22 -7.63 3.98
CA GLY A 699 30.16 -8.67 5.00
C GLY A 699 30.14 -8.17 6.44
N ASN A 700 30.01 -6.86 6.65
CA ASN A 700 30.11 -6.25 7.98
C ASN A 700 28.73 -6.00 8.61
N ALA A 701 27.65 -6.25 7.88
CA ALA A 701 26.29 -6.25 8.41
C ALA A 701 25.37 -7.19 7.63
N ALA A 702 24.36 -7.69 8.30
CA ALA A 702 23.31 -8.51 7.72
C ALA A 702 21.97 -8.13 8.34
N PHE A 703 20.87 -8.26 7.61
CA PHE A 703 19.54 -8.12 8.19
C PHE A 703 18.67 -9.34 7.87
N THR A 704 17.71 -9.58 8.76
CA THR A 704 16.66 -10.58 8.60
C THR A 704 15.32 -9.91 8.87
N ARG A 705 14.29 -10.39 8.18
CA ARG A 705 12.89 -10.04 8.44
C ARG A 705 12.21 -11.19 9.18
N ASP A 706 11.26 -10.87 10.03
CA ASP A 706 10.36 -11.86 10.60
C ASP A 706 9.33 -12.32 9.55
N GLY A 707 9.21 -13.64 9.36
CA GLY A 707 8.32 -14.20 8.35
C GLY A 707 6.86 -13.80 8.62
N GLY A 708 6.29 -12.98 7.72
CA GLY A 708 4.90 -12.53 7.79
C GLY A 708 4.64 -11.22 8.52
N SER A 709 5.67 -10.50 9.00
CA SER A 709 5.50 -9.16 9.61
C SER A 709 6.49 -8.14 9.02
N GLU A 710 6.37 -6.84 9.32
CA GLU A 710 7.31 -5.79 8.86
C GLU A 710 8.53 -5.60 9.77
N ARG A 711 8.71 -6.49 10.76
CA ARG A 711 9.79 -6.38 11.74
C ARG A 711 11.12 -6.80 11.13
N VAL A 712 12.11 -5.93 11.24
CA VAL A 712 13.47 -6.14 10.74
C VAL A 712 14.47 -6.03 11.88
N VAL A 713 15.46 -6.92 11.86
CA VAL A 713 16.61 -6.87 12.76
C VAL A 713 17.89 -6.87 11.94
N ILE A 714 18.79 -5.94 12.26
CA ILE A 714 20.12 -5.86 11.65
C ILE A 714 21.15 -6.34 12.65
N PHE A 715 22.02 -7.22 12.18
CA PHE A 715 23.19 -7.73 12.87
C PHE A 715 24.45 -7.11 12.29
N ASP A 716 25.45 -6.87 13.13
CA ASP A 716 26.81 -6.64 12.63
C ASP A 716 27.44 -7.94 12.09
N GLY A 717 28.60 -7.83 11.45
CA GLY A 717 29.35 -8.97 10.90
C GLY A 717 29.82 -10.01 11.92
N LYS A 718 29.50 -9.83 13.21
CA LYS A 718 29.73 -10.81 14.28
C LYS A 718 28.43 -11.44 14.79
N GLY A 719 27.29 -11.09 14.20
CA GLY A 719 25.98 -11.60 14.61
C GLY A 719 25.37 -10.88 15.81
N THR A 720 25.91 -9.72 16.22
CA THR A 720 25.32 -8.95 17.31
C THR A 720 24.19 -8.08 16.76
N PRO A 721 22.96 -8.15 17.30
CA PRO A 721 21.89 -7.25 16.86
C PRO A 721 22.25 -5.80 17.19
N ARG A 722 22.14 -4.92 16.20
CA ARG A 722 22.47 -3.49 16.26
C ARG A 722 21.25 -2.59 16.11
N LEU A 723 20.30 -2.98 15.26
CA LEU A 723 19.10 -2.22 14.97
C LEU A 723 17.89 -3.14 14.96
N LYS A 724 16.75 -2.60 15.38
CA LYS A 724 15.43 -3.22 15.31
C LYS A 724 14.41 -2.14 14.93
N PHE A 725 13.60 -2.38 13.92
CA PHE A 725 12.55 -1.45 13.47
C PHE A 725 11.39 -2.19 12.82
N SER A 726 10.22 -1.55 12.74
CA SER A 726 8.98 -2.15 12.23
C SER A 726 8.08 -1.15 11.50
N ASP A 727 8.58 0.05 11.26
CA ASP A 727 7.90 1.21 10.70
C ASP A 727 8.33 1.47 9.24
N SER A 728 8.65 0.39 8.51
CA SER A 728 9.12 0.44 7.12
C SER A 728 8.05 -0.04 6.15
N ASP A 729 8.08 0.48 4.93
CA ASP A 729 7.29 0.02 3.78
C ASP A 729 7.61 -1.40 3.28
N GLY A 730 8.48 -2.13 3.98
CA GLY A 730 8.94 -3.46 3.61
C GLY A 730 10.14 -3.47 2.65
N TYR A 731 10.63 -2.31 2.19
CA TYR A 731 11.77 -2.19 1.28
C TYR A 731 12.99 -1.59 1.96
N HIS A 732 14.08 -2.35 1.99
CA HIS A 732 15.31 -1.96 2.68
C HIS A 732 16.51 -2.12 1.77
N ALA A 733 17.39 -1.12 1.76
CA ALA A 733 18.62 -1.14 0.99
C ALA A 733 19.81 -0.78 1.89
N PHE A 734 20.88 -1.56 1.80
CA PHE A 734 22.17 -1.13 2.33
C PHE A 734 22.70 0.04 1.50
N VAL A 735 22.99 1.16 2.17
CA VAL A 735 23.55 2.38 1.57
C VAL A 735 24.90 2.71 2.20
N ARG A 736 25.62 3.69 1.62
CA ARG A 736 26.92 4.15 2.14
C ARG A 736 27.91 3.00 2.35
N ASP A 737 28.03 2.15 1.33
CA ASP A 737 28.85 0.93 1.36
C ASP A 737 28.51 -0.03 2.50
N GLY A 738 27.23 -0.08 2.87
CA GLY A 738 26.73 -0.98 3.90
C GLY A 738 27.07 -0.54 5.32
N THR A 739 27.45 0.73 5.52
CA THR A 739 27.57 1.33 6.86
C THR A 739 26.24 1.84 7.41
N ALA A 740 25.24 2.00 6.54
CA ALA A 740 23.88 2.39 6.87
C ALA A 740 22.85 1.55 6.12
N ILE A 741 21.62 1.53 6.63
CA ILE A 741 20.45 1.00 5.93
C ILE A 741 19.48 2.14 5.64
N ALA A 742 18.85 2.11 4.48
CA ALA A 742 17.81 3.05 4.09
C ALA A 742 16.50 2.31 3.80
N TYR A 743 15.38 2.93 4.16
CA TYR A 743 14.02 2.46 3.83
C TYR A 743 13.07 3.65 3.76
N ARG A 744 11.99 3.52 2.99
CA ARG A 744 11.04 4.63 2.84
C ARG A 744 10.20 4.76 4.10
N ASN A 745 9.93 6.00 4.48
CA ASN A 745 9.10 6.33 5.61
C ASN A 745 7.77 6.88 5.08
N PRO A 746 6.70 6.05 5.06
CA PRO A 746 5.46 6.43 4.42
C PRO A 746 4.78 7.61 5.12
N THR A 747 5.01 7.83 6.41
CA THR A 747 4.32 8.85 7.20
C THR A 747 5.10 10.16 7.35
N GLY A 748 6.36 10.23 6.91
CA GLY A 748 7.20 11.42 7.04
C GLY A 748 6.97 12.45 5.93
N SER A 749 7.39 13.70 6.14
CA SER A 749 7.40 14.74 5.08
C SER A 749 8.22 14.32 3.85
N LEU A 750 8.16 15.06 2.73
CA LEU A 750 9.01 14.78 1.54
C LEU A 750 10.50 14.63 1.90
N HIS A 751 10.98 15.40 2.88
CA HIS A 751 12.37 15.36 3.37
C HIS A 751 12.67 14.19 4.29
N GLU A 752 11.65 13.67 4.95
CA GLU A 752 11.72 12.52 5.84
C GLU A 752 11.18 11.27 5.16
N SER A 753 10.96 11.32 3.83
CA SER A 753 10.47 10.21 3.02
C SER A 753 11.43 9.03 2.99
N LEU A 754 12.68 9.26 3.39
CA LEU A 754 13.70 8.23 3.55
C LEU A 754 14.27 8.26 4.98
N LYS A 755 14.17 7.15 5.69
CA LYS A 755 14.90 6.93 6.94
C LYS A 755 16.21 6.24 6.64
N VAL A 756 17.31 6.82 7.14
CA VAL A 756 18.65 6.24 7.03
C VAL A 756 19.19 5.99 8.44
N LEU A 757 19.46 4.72 8.76
CA LEU A 757 19.95 4.31 10.08
C LEU A 757 21.42 3.88 9.98
N SER A 758 22.27 4.47 10.80
CA SER A 758 23.65 4.06 10.97
C SER A 758 23.71 2.72 11.68
N ILE A 759 24.32 1.72 11.05
CA ILE A 759 24.46 0.37 11.62
C ILE A 759 25.42 0.39 12.81
N SER A 760 26.40 1.29 12.79
CA SER A 760 27.45 1.36 13.82
C SER A 760 26.98 2.01 15.12
N THR A 761 26.16 3.06 15.02
CA THR A 761 25.66 3.83 16.18
C THR A 761 24.26 3.42 16.59
N GLY A 762 23.48 2.86 15.68
CA GLY A 762 22.07 2.57 15.89
C GLY A 762 21.16 3.80 15.74
N GLU A 763 21.71 4.95 15.39
CA GLU A 763 21.01 6.23 15.30
C GLU A 763 20.58 6.54 13.87
N GLN A 764 19.48 7.27 13.73
CA GLN A 764 19.09 7.86 12.45
C GLN A 764 20.08 8.96 12.08
N VAL A 765 20.49 8.97 10.81
CA VAL A 765 21.34 10.00 10.20
C VAL A 765 20.55 10.70 9.08
N ALA A 766 20.93 11.94 8.77
CA ALA A 766 20.29 12.67 7.67
C ALA A 766 20.52 11.94 6.34
N ALA A 767 19.47 11.80 5.54
CA ALA A 767 19.56 11.22 4.20
C ALA A 767 20.41 12.10 3.28
N GLU A 768 21.29 11.48 2.50
CA GLU A 768 22.06 12.13 1.44
C GLU A 768 21.40 11.84 0.08
N PHE A 769 21.64 12.69 -0.91
CA PHE A 769 21.08 12.51 -2.26
C PHE A 769 21.34 11.11 -2.83
N SER A 770 22.55 10.57 -2.66
CA SER A 770 22.94 9.23 -3.14
C SER A 770 22.28 8.06 -2.39
N ASP A 771 21.56 8.31 -1.29
CA ASP A 771 20.80 7.28 -0.57
C ASP A 771 19.45 6.98 -1.26
N TYR A 772 18.93 7.88 -2.10
CA TYR A 772 17.63 7.72 -2.76
C TYR A 772 17.63 6.83 -4.01
N PRO A 773 18.60 6.95 -4.94
CA PRO A 773 18.54 6.25 -6.23
C PRO A 773 18.46 4.73 -6.10
N VAL A 774 18.94 4.11 -5.02
CA VAL A 774 18.84 2.66 -4.80
C VAL A 774 17.40 2.16 -4.61
N LEU A 775 16.48 3.06 -4.27
CA LEU A 775 15.05 2.81 -4.06
C LEU A 775 14.19 3.37 -5.21
N ASP A 776 14.77 4.14 -6.13
CA ASP A 776 14.09 4.72 -7.30
C ASP A 776 14.46 3.96 -8.59
N GLN A 777 14.44 2.62 -8.52
CA GLN A 777 14.77 1.69 -9.63
C GLN A 777 13.64 0.69 -9.81
N THR A 778 12.72 0.99 -10.71
CA THR A 778 11.44 0.28 -10.81
C THR A 778 11.02 0.11 -12.26
N LEU A 779 10.50 -1.06 -12.59
CA LEU A 779 9.83 -1.32 -13.86
C LEU A 779 8.32 -1.12 -13.68
N PHE A 780 7.75 -0.31 -14.55
CA PHE A 780 6.32 -0.03 -14.64
C PHE A 780 5.78 -0.54 -15.97
N ASP A 781 4.49 -0.83 -16.02
CA ASP A 781 3.79 -0.93 -17.30
C ASP A 781 3.43 0.47 -17.86
N LEU A 782 2.71 0.51 -18.98
CA LEU A 782 2.29 1.78 -19.59
C LEU A 782 1.24 2.54 -18.76
N ASP A 783 0.48 1.82 -17.95
CA ASP A 783 -0.56 2.39 -17.08
C ASP A 783 0.05 3.03 -15.83
N GLY A 784 1.29 2.64 -15.49
CA GLY A 784 2.04 3.16 -14.35
C GLY A 784 2.02 2.24 -13.14
N ASN A 785 1.54 1.02 -13.31
CA ASN A 785 1.55 0.01 -12.26
C ASN A 785 2.98 -0.52 -12.08
N ASN A 786 3.42 -0.59 -10.82
CA ASN A 786 4.71 -1.19 -10.49
C ASN A 786 4.68 -2.71 -10.80
N ARG A 787 5.60 -3.17 -11.65
CA ARG A 787 5.73 -4.57 -12.08
C ARG A 787 6.95 -5.28 -11.47
N MET A 788 7.61 -4.66 -10.49
CA MET A 788 8.69 -5.24 -9.72
C MET A 788 8.27 -5.54 -8.29
N ASP A 789 8.43 -6.80 -7.87
CA ASP A 789 8.56 -7.12 -6.45
C ASP A 789 9.92 -6.59 -5.98
N GLN A 790 9.87 -5.55 -5.14
CA GLN A 790 11.01 -4.75 -4.69
C GLN A 790 11.78 -5.42 -3.52
N SER A 791 11.55 -6.72 -3.29
CA SER A 791 12.27 -7.53 -2.30
C SER A 791 13.80 -7.38 -2.41
N PRO A 792 14.54 -7.36 -1.28
CA PRO A 792 15.97 -7.10 -1.28
C PRO A 792 16.74 -8.24 -1.96
N HIS A 793 17.12 -8.05 -3.22
CA HIS A 793 17.92 -9.03 -3.95
C HIS A 793 19.34 -9.13 -3.33
N PHE A 794 19.70 -10.36 -2.97
CA PHE A 794 20.92 -10.68 -2.22
C PHE A 794 22.19 -10.16 -2.91
N GLY A 795 22.91 -9.25 -2.23
CA GLY A 795 24.29 -8.89 -2.59
C GLY A 795 24.50 -8.27 -3.98
N VAL A 796 23.45 -7.87 -4.69
CA VAL A 796 23.57 -7.29 -6.03
C VAL A 796 24.06 -5.85 -5.90
N PRO A 797 25.14 -5.46 -6.59
CA PRO A 797 25.56 -4.08 -6.65
C PRO A 797 24.48 -3.24 -7.34
N ARG A 798 24.01 -2.19 -6.68
CA ARG A 798 23.01 -1.27 -7.20
C ARG A 798 23.65 0.04 -7.63
N TYR A 799 23.08 0.64 -8.67
CA TYR A 799 23.38 2.01 -9.03
C TYR A 799 22.99 2.96 -7.88
N ARG A 800 23.78 4.02 -7.64
CA ARG A 800 23.59 4.95 -6.53
C ARG A 800 23.49 6.43 -6.93
N GLY A 801 23.57 6.74 -8.23
CA GLY A 801 23.55 8.14 -8.67
C GLY A 801 24.78 8.96 -8.27
N GLU A 802 25.93 8.32 -8.00
CA GLU A 802 27.16 8.99 -7.59
C GLU A 802 27.76 9.89 -8.70
N ASP A 803 27.37 9.64 -9.95
CA ASP A 803 27.71 10.42 -11.14
C ASP A 803 26.78 11.62 -11.38
N ILE A 804 25.66 11.72 -10.66
CA ILE A 804 24.68 12.78 -10.82
C ILE A 804 25.08 13.99 -9.95
N PRO A 805 25.26 15.18 -10.55
CA PRO A 805 25.60 16.38 -9.80
C PRO A 805 24.43 16.89 -8.95
N THR A 806 24.70 17.84 -8.06
CA THR A 806 23.70 18.62 -7.32
C THR A 806 23.79 20.10 -7.71
N GLY A 807 22.91 20.93 -7.13
CA GLY A 807 22.89 22.38 -7.36
C GLY A 807 22.67 22.79 -8.83
N ILE A 808 23.38 23.81 -9.30
CA ILE A 808 23.23 24.37 -10.65
C ILE A 808 23.53 23.32 -11.74
N ALA A 809 24.56 22.49 -11.55
CA ALA A 809 24.93 21.48 -12.53
C ALA A 809 23.84 20.42 -12.74
N LEU A 810 23.03 20.14 -11.71
CA LEU A 810 21.84 19.29 -11.83
C LEU A 810 20.76 19.95 -12.70
N ILE A 811 20.55 21.26 -12.54
CA ILE A 811 19.58 22.02 -13.35
C ILE A 811 20.00 22.03 -14.81
N GLU A 812 21.28 22.27 -15.10
CA GLU A 812 21.82 22.23 -16.46
C GLU A 812 21.64 20.84 -17.08
N MET A 813 21.91 19.78 -16.32
CA MET A 813 21.69 18.39 -16.75
C MET A 813 20.21 18.11 -17.04
N ALA A 814 19.31 18.51 -16.15
CA ALA A 814 17.87 18.33 -16.31
C ALA A 814 17.32 19.11 -17.52
N LEU A 815 17.71 20.38 -17.67
CA LEU A 815 17.32 21.21 -18.82
C LEU A 815 17.85 20.66 -20.15
N GLY A 816 19.01 19.99 -20.14
CA GLY A 816 19.52 19.29 -21.32
C GLY A 816 18.69 18.09 -21.75
N SER A 817 17.84 17.56 -20.86
CA SER A 817 16.98 16.40 -21.12
C SER A 817 15.53 16.75 -21.49
N VAL A 818 15.15 18.03 -21.45
CA VAL A 818 13.81 18.49 -21.86
C VAL A 818 13.81 19.03 -23.29
N SER A 819 12.74 18.79 -24.02
CA SER A 819 12.50 19.33 -25.36
C SER A 819 12.21 20.84 -25.33
N GLU A 820 12.29 21.51 -26.48
CA GLU A 820 11.96 22.95 -26.59
C GLU A 820 10.52 23.27 -26.17
N THR A 821 9.57 22.34 -26.41
CA THR A 821 8.16 22.53 -26.03
C THR A 821 7.96 22.39 -24.52
N GLU A 822 8.56 21.37 -23.91
CA GLU A 822 8.54 21.19 -22.45
C GLU A 822 9.27 22.32 -21.74
N LEU A 823 10.35 22.85 -22.32
CA LEU A 823 11.05 24.00 -21.77
C LEU A 823 10.16 25.25 -21.74
N ALA A 824 9.36 25.48 -22.77
CA ALA A 824 8.41 26.59 -22.80
C ALA A 824 7.33 26.45 -21.72
N GLU A 825 6.83 25.23 -21.49
CA GLU A 825 5.90 24.91 -20.41
C GLU A 825 6.51 25.18 -19.03
N VAL A 826 7.74 24.69 -18.80
CA VAL A 826 8.47 24.98 -17.56
C VAL A 826 8.64 26.48 -17.38
N GLN A 827 8.96 27.24 -18.43
CA GLN A 827 9.14 28.70 -18.31
C GLN A 827 7.85 29.46 -17.97
N ASP A 828 6.69 28.96 -18.40
CA ASP A 828 5.40 29.61 -18.17
C ASP A 828 4.86 29.37 -16.75
N GLU A 829 5.06 28.16 -16.21
CA GLU A 829 4.43 27.72 -14.96
C GLU A 829 5.38 27.70 -13.75
N ARG A 830 6.67 27.88 -13.97
CA ARG A 830 7.69 27.84 -12.91
C ARG A 830 7.47 28.94 -11.86
N ILE A 831 7.81 28.63 -10.61
CA ILE A 831 7.72 29.59 -9.51
C ILE A 831 8.48 30.89 -9.81
N ASN A 832 7.85 32.02 -9.51
CA ASN A 832 8.42 33.34 -9.70
C ASN A 832 8.74 33.95 -8.33
N LEU A 833 9.97 34.47 -8.18
CA LEU A 833 10.42 35.11 -6.94
C LEU A 833 9.92 36.57 -6.82
N ASN A 834 9.31 37.14 -7.86
CA ASN A 834 8.89 38.55 -7.94
C ASN A 834 7.43 38.80 -7.57
#